data_AF-A0A0Q6GH95-F1
#
_entry.id   AF-A0A0Q6GH95-F1
#
_cell.length_a   1.000
_cell.length_b   1.000
_cell.length_c   1.000
_cell.angle_alpha   90.00
_cell.angle_beta   90.00
_cell.angle_gamma   90.00
#
_symmetry.space_group_name_H-M   'P 1'
#
loop_
_entity.id
_entity.type
_entity.pdbx_description
1 polymer ?
#
loop_
_entity_poly.entity_id
_entity_poly.type
_entity_poly.pdbx_seq_one_letter_code
_entity_poly.pdbx_strand_id
1 'polypeptide(L)'
;MNEADLSTASKGLAAPYQTTDGDFRSKITGRTILILIGVAVVLRVGQEIFVPLALSLLLAFTLAPIVSFLRKRSVPKIAAVLLAVVSAFCAIALFSIVVATQVANLAENIPTYQRNIVAKVHALAQAGSGNGVLDHLSRAVERVGAEIQTRAVESQNPSDTAPSVREPLPVEIVTRSDPLQTLGNLLLPLISPFATAGLVVVLVIFMLLEREELRDRFIRLVGLGDLHRTTAALQDAGKRVGKYLLMQLVVNTLYAVPISIGLWALGIPNAILWGLLTLVLRFVPYIGAVIGMILPLFLALAIAPSWSLVIWVGVLYLVTELVSNNVVEPWLYGAHTGLSPLAIIISAIFWSWLWGPLGLMLSTPLTVCLVVLGRHVPQFGFLDVLLGNEPVLEPHEKLYQRLLSGDPNEASDNAEEYLEEEYLVDYYDKVGMPALLLGESDRQRGVMTEAQIALVAASSLTLVENLSDIAVEEENEEEEPAENPSKSPTVPETDLPDGEGRSVLCIGGRGGLDDAAAAMLSQVLEVQGAVARTASHSDLVARGALALPLEGVDTVIVTFLNGNSKSRARQIVRRLKRLKPSLRVGILIPTANGQDFPRIEPLEIDADFISSSITQAAEFGLTPSAPVSVKVVARKIARKRSQPKVQSEVSASD
;
A
#
# COMPACT_ATOMS: atom_id res chain seq x y z
N MET A 1 33.93 10.32 54.71
CA MET A 1 33.30 11.62 54.41
C MET A 1 31.81 11.36 54.21
N ASN A 2 30.98 12.22 54.78
CA ASN A 2 29.64 11.96 55.34
C ASN A 2 28.51 11.54 54.38
N GLU A 3 27.52 10.86 54.98
CA GLU A 3 26.12 10.59 54.56
C GLU A 3 25.26 11.84 54.23
N ALA A 4 25.87 13.03 54.02
CA ALA A 4 25.14 14.27 53.75
C ALA A 4 25.08 14.66 52.26
N ASP A 5 25.81 13.97 51.38
CA ASP A 5 25.86 14.29 49.93
C ASP A 5 24.88 13.48 49.06
N LEU A 6 24.08 12.59 49.64
CA LEU A 6 23.12 11.75 48.89
C LEU A 6 21.69 12.33 48.81
N SER A 7 21.43 13.52 49.37
CA SER A 7 20.07 14.09 49.49
C SER A 7 19.77 15.27 48.55
N THR A 8 20.65 15.64 47.62
CA THR A 8 20.44 16.81 46.73
C THR A 8 20.36 16.47 45.23
N ALA A 9 20.29 15.19 44.85
CA ALA A 9 20.04 14.76 43.46
C ALA A 9 18.53 14.55 43.14
N SER A 10 17.64 15.23 43.86
CA SER A 10 16.19 15.28 43.60
C SER A 10 15.77 16.73 43.36
N LYS A 11 15.99 17.22 42.13
CA LYS A 11 15.20 18.26 41.45
C LYS A 11 15.96 18.74 40.21
N GLY A 12 15.60 18.20 39.06
CA GLY A 12 16.01 18.78 37.78
C GLY A 12 16.02 17.76 36.66
N LEU A 13 15.12 17.97 35.68
CA LEU A 13 15.15 17.44 34.32
C LEU A 13 14.38 16.14 34.00
N ALA A 14 13.14 16.02 34.48
CA ALA A 14 12.08 15.41 33.65
C ALA A 14 11.44 16.51 32.80
N ALA A 15 12.02 16.78 31.63
CA ALA A 15 11.33 17.55 30.60
C ALA A 15 10.10 16.74 30.17
N PRO A 16 8.90 17.34 30.07
CA PRO A 16 7.76 16.65 29.49
C PRO A 16 8.11 16.26 28.05
N TYR A 17 7.96 14.97 27.73
CA TYR A 17 7.92 14.52 26.35
C TYR A 17 6.74 15.22 25.69
N GLN A 18 7.00 16.37 25.05
CA GLN A 18 6.09 16.95 24.10
C GLN A 18 6.13 16.05 22.88
N THR A 19 5.23 15.07 22.83
CA THR A 19 4.74 14.57 21.56
C THR A 19 4.09 15.77 20.88
N THR A 20 4.83 16.37 19.96
CA THR A 20 4.22 17.20 18.91
C THR A 20 3.27 16.27 18.16
N ASP A 21 2.00 16.28 18.55
CA ASP A 21 0.89 15.90 17.69
C ASP A 21 1.06 16.72 16.42
N GLY A 22 1.59 16.07 15.38
CA GLY A 22 1.57 16.59 14.04
C GLY A 22 0.11 16.66 13.63
N ASP A 23 -0.47 17.85 13.75
CA ASP A 23 -1.76 18.23 13.20
C ASP A 23 -1.78 17.84 11.70
N PHE A 24 -2.31 16.65 11.38
CA PHE A 24 -2.33 16.04 10.04
C PHE A 24 -3.34 16.74 9.11
N ARG A 25 -3.65 18.01 9.37
CA ARG A 25 -4.47 18.83 8.49
C ARG A 25 -3.57 19.55 7.50
N SER A 26 -2.95 18.79 6.59
CA SER A 26 -2.41 19.37 5.37
C SER A 26 -3.57 19.87 4.50
N LYS A 27 -4.14 21.03 4.84
CA LYS A 27 -4.96 21.78 3.89
C LYS A 27 -4.04 22.08 2.72
N ILE A 28 -4.25 21.42 1.58
CA ILE A 28 -3.57 21.73 0.32
C ILE A 28 -3.87 23.20 0.04
N THR A 29 -2.94 24.06 0.44
CA THR A 29 -3.08 25.50 0.32
C THR A 29 -2.71 25.87 -1.11
N GLY A 30 -3.32 26.89 -1.71
CA GLY A 30 -3.00 27.31 -3.08
C GLY A 30 -1.50 27.56 -3.33
N ARG A 31 -0.76 27.94 -2.27
CA ARG A 31 0.71 28.05 -2.26
C ARG A 31 1.40 26.71 -2.56
N THR A 32 0.92 25.60 -2.00
CA THR A 32 1.49 24.26 -2.23
C THR A 32 1.32 23.83 -3.68
N ILE A 33 0.15 24.10 -4.27
CA ILE A 33 -0.14 23.82 -5.68
C ILE A 33 0.81 24.63 -6.58
N LEU A 34 1.02 25.91 -6.27
CA LEU A 34 1.92 26.78 -7.05
C LEU A 34 3.39 26.32 -6.96
N ILE A 35 3.83 25.84 -5.79
CA ILE A 35 5.16 25.24 -5.62
C ILE A 35 5.28 23.96 -6.46
N LEU A 36 4.28 23.07 -6.43
CA LEU A 36 4.30 21.83 -7.22
C LEU A 36 4.36 22.11 -8.73
N ILE A 37 3.59 23.08 -9.22
CA ILE A 37 3.65 23.52 -10.62
C ILE A 37 5.04 24.08 -10.94
N GLY A 38 5.59 24.92 -10.06
CA GLY A 38 6.94 25.48 -10.23
C GLY A 38 8.01 24.38 -10.33
N VAL A 39 7.96 23.39 -9.45
CA VAL A 39 8.86 22.23 -9.47
C VAL A 39 8.70 21.43 -10.77
N ALA A 40 7.47 21.17 -11.22
CA ALA A 40 7.22 20.44 -12.47
C ALA A 40 7.78 21.20 -13.69
N VAL A 41 7.62 22.53 -13.75
CA VAL A 41 8.18 23.36 -14.83
C VAL A 41 9.71 23.32 -14.80
N VAL A 42 10.33 23.44 -13.62
CA VAL A 42 11.80 23.34 -13.49
C VAL A 42 12.32 21.97 -13.92
N LEU A 43 11.64 20.89 -13.54
CA LEU A 43 12.00 19.53 -13.95
C LEU A 43 11.88 19.30 -15.45
N ARG A 44 10.90 19.97 -16.10
CA ARG A 44 10.72 19.91 -17.55
C ARG A 44 11.79 20.71 -18.30
N VAL A 45 12.07 21.92 -17.85
CA VAL A 45 13.10 22.78 -18.46
C VAL A 45 14.49 22.17 -18.26
N GLY A 46 14.77 21.62 -17.09
CA GLY A 46 16.04 20.96 -16.76
C GLY A 46 16.19 19.51 -17.23
N GLN A 47 15.34 19.03 -18.15
CA GLN A 47 15.31 17.62 -18.57
C GLN A 47 16.68 17.10 -19.06
N GLU A 48 17.49 17.94 -19.70
CA GLU A 48 18.84 17.56 -20.17
C GLU A 48 19.79 17.15 -19.05
N ILE A 49 19.54 17.63 -17.82
CA ILE A 49 20.33 17.32 -16.63
C ILE A 49 19.62 16.25 -15.79
N PHE A 50 18.31 16.39 -15.58
CA PHE A 50 17.56 15.50 -14.70
C PHE A 50 17.32 14.10 -15.30
N VAL A 51 17.14 13.97 -16.62
CA VAL A 51 16.91 12.67 -17.25
C VAL A 51 18.15 11.76 -17.14
N PRO A 52 19.38 12.20 -17.48
CA PRO A 52 20.58 11.39 -17.25
C PRO A 52 20.83 11.06 -15.77
N LEU A 53 20.51 11.99 -14.87
CA LEU A 53 20.63 11.78 -13.43
C LEU A 53 19.63 10.72 -12.93
N ALA A 54 18.37 10.77 -13.37
CA ALA A 54 17.35 9.79 -13.01
C ALA A 54 17.68 8.40 -13.58
N LEU A 55 18.13 8.33 -14.84
CA LEU A 55 18.59 7.09 -15.47
C LEU A 55 19.77 6.48 -14.73
N SER A 56 20.77 7.30 -14.38
CA SER A 56 21.95 6.82 -13.65
C SER A 56 21.60 6.35 -12.24
N LEU A 57 20.71 7.04 -11.52
CA LEU A 57 20.21 6.61 -10.22
C LEU A 57 19.51 5.25 -10.32
N LEU A 58 18.63 5.09 -11.32
CA LEU A 58 17.88 3.87 -11.54
C LEU A 58 18.79 2.69 -11.92
N LEU A 59 19.74 2.91 -12.83
CA LEU A 59 20.74 1.92 -13.21
C LEU A 59 21.65 1.57 -12.03
N ALA A 60 22.04 2.55 -11.21
CA ALA A 60 22.82 2.31 -10.01
C ALA A 60 22.04 1.41 -9.01
N PHE A 61 20.74 1.63 -8.82
CA PHE A 61 19.91 0.73 -8.01
C PHE A 61 19.76 -0.67 -8.60
N THR A 62 19.68 -0.77 -9.93
CA THR A 62 19.62 -2.06 -10.65
C THR A 62 20.92 -2.84 -10.55
N LEU A 63 22.07 -2.16 -10.64
CA LEU A 63 23.40 -2.77 -10.57
C LEU A 63 23.90 -2.97 -9.13
N ALA A 64 23.34 -2.26 -8.15
CA ALA A 64 23.68 -2.40 -6.74
C ALA A 64 23.66 -3.86 -6.22
N PRO A 65 22.64 -4.70 -6.50
CA PRO A 65 22.67 -6.09 -6.08
C PRO A 65 23.84 -6.87 -6.69
N ILE A 66 24.17 -6.63 -7.97
CA ILE A 66 25.32 -7.26 -8.65
C ILE A 66 26.64 -6.83 -7.99
N VAL A 67 26.82 -5.53 -7.73
CA VAL A 67 28.01 -5.01 -7.03
C VAL A 67 28.11 -5.60 -5.62
N SER A 68 26.99 -5.71 -4.90
CA SER A 68 26.96 -6.29 -3.56
C SER A 68 27.31 -7.78 -3.57
N PHE A 69 26.85 -8.52 -4.58
CA PHE A 69 27.18 -9.93 -4.78
C PHE A 69 28.66 -10.14 -5.06
N LEU A 70 29.26 -9.31 -5.93
CA LEU A 70 30.71 -9.32 -6.19
C LEU A 70 31.52 -8.94 -4.95
N ARG A 71 31.08 -7.94 -4.18
CA ARG A 71 31.70 -7.57 -2.88
C ARG A 71 31.66 -8.71 -1.87
N LYS A 72 30.55 -9.47 -1.80
CA LYS A 72 30.42 -10.64 -0.92
C LYS A 72 31.41 -11.76 -1.29
N ARG A 73 31.86 -11.80 -2.54
CA ARG A 73 32.88 -12.74 -3.04
C ARG A 73 34.31 -12.17 -2.96
N SER A 74 34.52 -11.22 -2.05
CA SER A 74 35.82 -10.60 -1.73
C SER A 74 36.45 -9.74 -2.84
N VAL A 75 35.67 -9.25 -3.81
CA VAL A 75 36.17 -8.32 -4.84
C VAL A 75 36.23 -6.88 -4.27
N PRO A 76 37.35 -6.13 -4.42
CA PRO A 76 37.46 -4.77 -3.92
C PRO A 76 36.45 -3.84 -4.59
N LYS A 77 35.96 -2.83 -3.85
CA LYS A 77 34.83 -1.95 -4.24
C LYS A 77 34.93 -1.41 -5.67
N ILE A 78 36.08 -0.85 -6.05
CA ILE A 78 36.29 -0.26 -7.38
C ILE A 78 36.20 -1.32 -8.48
N ALA A 79 36.84 -2.47 -8.29
CA ALA A 79 36.79 -3.57 -9.26
C ALA A 79 35.38 -4.16 -9.37
N ALA A 80 34.65 -4.28 -8.26
CA ALA A 80 33.27 -4.76 -8.27
C ALA A 80 32.34 -3.82 -9.07
N VAL A 81 32.50 -2.50 -8.92
CA VAL A 81 31.74 -1.51 -9.69
C VAL A 81 32.11 -1.56 -11.17
N LEU A 82 33.40 -1.54 -11.50
CA LEU A 82 33.84 -1.61 -12.90
C LEU A 82 33.38 -2.90 -13.57
N LEU A 83 33.49 -4.04 -12.90
CA LEU A 83 33.07 -5.34 -13.45
C LEU A 83 31.55 -5.40 -13.62
N ALA A 84 30.76 -4.83 -12.70
CA ALA A 84 29.32 -4.73 -12.86
C ALA A 84 28.93 -3.86 -14.07
N VAL A 85 29.53 -2.67 -14.22
CA VAL A 85 29.28 -1.78 -15.35
C VAL A 85 29.71 -2.42 -16.67
N VAL A 86 30.91 -2.99 -16.73
CA VAL A 86 31.40 -3.72 -17.92
C VAL A 86 30.46 -4.88 -18.27
N SER A 87 30.00 -5.66 -17.29
CA SER A 87 29.07 -6.76 -17.54
C SER A 87 27.74 -6.28 -18.14
N ALA A 88 27.22 -5.14 -17.68
CA ALA A 88 26.00 -4.54 -18.22
C ALA A 88 26.21 -4.07 -19.68
N PHE A 89 27.34 -3.43 -19.97
CA PHE A 89 27.70 -3.06 -21.33
C PHE A 89 27.90 -4.25 -22.25
N CYS A 90 28.55 -5.32 -21.77
CA CYS A 90 28.68 -6.56 -22.53
C CYS A 90 27.32 -7.17 -22.85
N ALA A 91 26.37 -7.15 -21.90
CA ALA A 91 25.01 -7.63 -22.14
C ALA A 91 24.28 -6.76 -23.19
N ILE A 92 24.38 -5.43 -23.10
CA ILE A 92 23.78 -4.50 -24.07
C ILE A 92 24.42 -4.66 -25.46
N ALA A 93 25.75 -4.78 -25.53
CA ALA A 93 26.47 -4.99 -26.78
C ALA A 93 26.09 -6.32 -27.42
N LEU A 94 26.04 -7.41 -26.64
CA LEU A 94 25.59 -8.72 -27.11
C LEU A 94 24.16 -8.65 -27.66
N PHE A 95 23.24 -8.04 -26.90
CA PHE A 95 21.87 -7.81 -27.34
C PHE A 95 21.83 -7.02 -28.66
N SER A 96 22.61 -5.95 -28.77
CA SER A 96 22.61 -5.07 -29.94
C SER A 96 23.17 -5.76 -31.19
N ILE A 97 24.22 -6.58 -31.04
CA ILE A 97 24.78 -7.40 -32.13
C ILE A 97 23.76 -8.44 -32.59
N VAL A 98 23.09 -9.13 -31.67
CA VAL A 98 22.03 -10.09 -32.01
C VAL A 98 20.90 -9.38 -32.77
N VAL A 99 20.44 -8.22 -32.30
CA VAL A 99 19.40 -7.46 -33.01
C VAL A 99 19.88 -7.01 -34.38
N ALA A 100 21.07 -6.43 -34.50
CA ALA A 100 21.59 -5.92 -35.77
C ALA A 100 21.73 -7.03 -36.83
N THR A 101 22.25 -8.20 -36.45
CA THR A 101 22.38 -9.35 -37.36
C THR A 101 21.02 -9.87 -37.82
N GLN A 102 20.04 -9.91 -36.92
CA GLN A 102 18.69 -10.37 -37.24
C GLN A 102 17.91 -9.36 -38.10
N VAL A 103 18.11 -8.06 -37.89
CA VAL A 103 17.54 -7.00 -38.75
C VAL A 103 18.17 -7.03 -40.14
N ALA A 104 19.48 -7.25 -40.26
CA ALA A 104 20.15 -7.39 -41.55
C ALA A 104 19.58 -8.59 -42.34
N ASN A 105 19.41 -9.73 -41.68
CA ASN A 105 18.75 -10.91 -42.26
C ASN A 105 17.31 -10.59 -42.71
N LEU A 106 16.57 -9.77 -41.95
CA LEU A 106 15.22 -9.37 -42.33
C LEU A 106 15.23 -8.48 -43.58
N ALA A 107 16.17 -7.54 -43.66
CA ALA A 107 16.30 -6.59 -44.77
C ALA A 107 16.59 -7.29 -46.10
N GLU A 108 17.46 -8.31 -46.09
CA GLU A 108 17.76 -9.11 -47.28
C GLU A 108 16.54 -9.85 -47.85
N ASN A 109 15.58 -10.19 -46.99
CA ASN A 109 14.38 -10.93 -47.38
C ASN A 109 13.18 -10.04 -47.78
N ILE A 110 13.31 -8.70 -47.68
CA ILE A 110 12.24 -7.73 -48.02
C ILE A 110 11.65 -7.93 -49.43
N PRO A 111 12.43 -8.16 -50.51
CA PRO A 111 11.86 -8.31 -51.86
C PRO A 111 10.88 -9.49 -51.98
N THR A 112 11.10 -10.55 -51.19
CA THR A 112 10.20 -11.71 -51.15
C THR A 112 8.90 -11.37 -50.41
N TYR A 113 8.99 -10.61 -49.32
CA TYR A 113 7.84 -10.18 -48.53
C TYR A 113 6.91 -9.23 -49.29
N GLN A 114 7.48 -8.32 -50.10
CA GLN A 114 6.69 -7.39 -50.94
C GLN A 114 5.72 -8.12 -51.88
N ARG A 115 6.18 -9.20 -52.53
CA ARG A 115 5.35 -9.98 -53.47
C ARG A 115 4.12 -10.59 -52.79
N ASN A 116 4.29 -11.13 -51.58
CA ASN A 116 3.21 -11.73 -50.81
C ASN A 116 2.21 -10.70 -50.29
N ILE A 117 2.69 -9.53 -49.84
CA ILE A 117 1.81 -8.43 -49.39
C ILE A 117 0.94 -7.94 -50.54
N VAL A 118 1.53 -7.67 -51.71
CA VAL A 118 0.81 -7.22 -52.91
C VAL A 118 -0.23 -8.27 -53.33
N ALA A 119 0.13 -9.55 -53.33
CA ALA A 119 -0.81 -10.64 -53.63
C ALA A 119 -2.02 -10.68 -52.67
N LYS A 120 -1.83 -10.46 -51.37
CA LYS A 120 -2.93 -10.39 -50.38
C LYS A 120 -3.81 -9.17 -50.56
N VAL A 121 -3.23 -8.01 -50.84
CA VAL A 121 -4.00 -6.78 -51.10
C VAL A 121 -4.89 -6.98 -52.33
N HIS A 122 -4.38 -7.62 -53.39
CA HIS A 122 -5.19 -7.98 -54.55
C HIS A 122 -6.25 -9.05 -54.24
N ALA A 123 -5.94 -10.06 -53.44
CA ALA A 123 -6.92 -11.09 -53.03
C ALA A 123 -8.05 -10.50 -52.17
N LEU A 124 -7.75 -9.56 -51.27
CA LEU A 124 -8.73 -8.77 -50.51
C LEU A 124 -9.51 -7.83 -51.42
N ALA A 125 -8.87 -7.21 -52.42
CA ALA A 125 -9.53 -6.37 -53.41
C ALA A 125 -10.54 -7.15 -54.26
N GLN A 126 -10.25 -8.41 -54.56
CA GLN A 126 -11.14 -9.30 -55.31
C GLN A 126 -12.25 -9.90 -54.43
N ALA A 127 -11.97 -10.15 -53.14
CA ALA A 127 -12.96 -10.65 -52.18
C ALA A 127 -13.92 -9.56 -51.66
N GLY A 128 -13.48 -8.30 -51.65
CA GLY A 128 -14.27 -7.13 -51.25
C GLY A 128 -14.92 -6.44 -52.45
N SER A 129 -15.95 -7.03 -53.05
CA SER A 129 -16.75 -6.35 -54.08
C SER A 129 -17.53 -5.18 -53.45
N GLY A 130 -17.04 -3.93 -53.54
CA GLY A 130 -17.89 -2.79 -53.19
C GLY A 130 -17.32 -1.38 -53.10
N ASN A 131 -16.08 -1.14 -52.63
CA ASN A 131 -15.63 0.23 -52.35
C ASN A 131 -14.41 0.64 -53.18
N GLY A 132 -14.60 1.61 -54.09
CA GLY A 132 -13.61 2.15 -55.04
C GLY A 132 -12.33 2.74 -54.44
N VAL A 133 -12.17 2.77 -53.11
CA VAL A 133 -10.94 3.17 -52.41
C VAL A 133 -9.79 2.18 -52.68
N LEU A 134 -10.09 0.88 -52.85
CA LEU A 134 -9.07 -0.12 -53.16
C LEU A 134 -8.51 0.02 -54.58
N ASP A 135 -9.32 0.52 -55.53
CA ASP A 135 -8.90 0.74 -56.92
C ASP A 135 -8.01 2.00 -57.06
N HIS A 136 -8.09 2.92 -56.09
CA HIS A 136 -7.14 4.04 -55.99
C HIS A 136 -5.81 3.62 -55.38
N LEU A 137 -5.80 2.67 -54.44
CA LEU A 137 -4.59 2.12 -53.84
C LEU A 137 -3.81 1.21 -54.81
N SER A 138 -4.49 0.37 -55.59
CA SER A 138 -3.86 -0.46 -56.62
C SER A 138 -3.10 0.38 -57.65
N ARG A 139 -3.73 1.44 -58.17
CA ARG A 139 -3.11 2.36 -59.13
C ARG A 139 -1.98 3.20 -58.52
N ALA A 140 -2.04 3.51 -57.23
CA ALA A 140 -0.95 4.21 -56.53
C ALA A 140 0.28 3.32 -56.38
N VAL A 141 0.09 2.05 -56.02
CA VAL A 141 1.18 1.06 -55.91
C VAL A 141 1.80 0.74 -57.27
N GLU A 142 0.97 0.63 -58.31
CA GLU A 142 1.44 0.37 -59.68
C GLU A 142 2.24 1.55 -60.26
N ARG A 143 1.85 2.80 -59.95
CA ARG A 143 2.63 4.00 -60.31
C ARG A 143 3.98 4.07 -59.61
N VAL A 144 4.03 3.74 -58.31
CA VAL A 144 5.28 3.72 -57.54
C VAL A 144 6.20 2.61 -58.05
N GLY A 145 5.66 1.43 -58.36
CA GLY A 145 6.42 0.34 -58.97
C GLY A 145 6.99 0.70 -60.34
N ALA A 146 6.17 1.32 -61.20
CA ALA A 146 6.61 1.75 -62.53
C ALA A 146 7.70 2.83 -62.46
N GLU A 147 7.58 3.82 -61.57
CA GLU A 147 8.53 4.94 -61.46
C GLU A 147 9.90 4.51 -60.90
N ILE A 148 9.92 3.50 -60.01
CA ILE A 148 11.18 2.91 -59.52
C ILE A 148 11.86 2.10 -60.63
N GLN A 149 11.08 1.42 -61.47
CA GLN A 149 11.61 0.61 -62.56
C GLN A 149 12.14 1.48 -63.72
N THR A 150 11.48 2.58 -64.06
CA THR A 150 12.04 3.58 -65.00
C THR A 150 13.31 4.23 -64.47
N ARG A 151 13.37 4.63 -63.19
CA ARG A 151 14.61 5.19 -62.61
C ARG A 151 15.77 4.18 -62.55
N ALA A 152 15.47 2.90 -62.35
CA ALA A 152 16.48 1.83 -62.39
C ALA A 152 17.02 1.59 -63.81
N VAL A 153 16.17 1.69 -64.85
CA VAL A 153 16.57 1.55 -66.26
C VAL A 153 17.31 2.79 -66.77
N GLU A 154 16.91 3.98 -66.33
CA GLU A 154 17.55 5.26 -66.69
C GLU A 154 18.95 5.41 -66.08
N SER A 155 19.23 4.70 -64.98
CA SER A 155 20.55 4.66 -64.33
C SER A 155 21.53 3.65 -64.96
N GLN A 156 21.13 2.86 -65.95
CA GLN A 156 21.93 1.75 -66.50
C GLN A 156 22.37 1.89 -67.97
N ASN A 157 21.96 2.93 -68.69
CA ASN A 157 22.37 3.14 -70.09
C ASN A 157 23.29 4.36 -70.26
N PRO A 158 24.63 4.20 -70.22
CA PRO A 158 25.54 5.17 -70.81
C PRO A 158 25.70 4.88 -72.30
N SER A 159 25.49 5.92 -73.11
CA SER A 159 25.80 6.06 -74.56
C SER A 159 24.61 5.90 -75.51
N ASP A 160 24.09 7.03 -75.99
CA ASP A 160 23.96 7.23 -77.43
C ASP A 160 24.10 8.72 -77.78
N THR A 161 24.93 8.98 -78.79
CA THR A 161 25.39 10.30 -79.22
C THR A 161 24.62 10.72 -80.48
N ALA A 162 23.70 11.68 -80.39
CA ALA A 162 23.31 12.52 -81.52
C ALA A 162 22.59 13.80 -81.06
N PRO A 163 22.77 14.96 -81.72
CA PRO A 163 22.41 16.27 -81.18
C PRO A 163 21.09 16.79 -81.76
N SER A 164 20.16 17.28 -80.92
CA SER A 164 19.27 18.38 -81.33
C SER A 164 18.44 18.96 -80.18
N VAL A 165 18.44 20.29 -80.13
CA VAL A 165 17.55 21.22 -79.40
C VAL A 165 17.87 21.44 -77.92
N ARG A 166 18.57 22.55 -77.66
CA ARG A 166 18.73 23.14 -76.32
C ARG A 166 17.41 23.74 -75.87
N GLU A 167 16.71 23.05 -74.98
CA GLU A 167 15.77 23.71 -74.07
C GLU A 167 16.55 24.34 -72.89
N PRO A 168 16.17 25.54 -72.43
CA PRO A 168 16.85 26.22 -71.34
C PRO A 168 16.74 25.39 -70.05
N LEU A 169 17.86 24.78 -69.65
CA LEU A 169 17.98 24.08 -68.37
C LEU A 169 17.72 25.09 -67.23
N PRO A 170 16.85 24.77 -66.26
CA PRO A 170 16.78 25.53 -65.03
C PRO A 170 18.15 25.42 -64.36
N VAL A 171 18.79 26.56 -64.14
CA VAL A 171 20.03 26.63 -63.35
C VAL A 171 19.64 26.34 -61.91
N GLU A 172 19.69 25.07 -61.54
CA GLU A 172 19.77 24.69 -60.15
C GLU A 172 21.13 25.20 -59.67
N ILE A 173 21.08 26.25 -58.86
CA ILE A 173 22.25 26.74 -58.14
C ILE A 173 22.63 25.60 -57.20
N VAL A 174 23.56 24.76 -57.65
CA VAL A 174 24.28 23.83 -56.79
C VAL A 174 25.06 24.71 -55.83
N THR A 175 24.39 25.09 -54.74
CA THR A 175 25.05 25.56 -53.54
C THR A 175 25.97 24.42 -53.19
N ARG A 176 27.28 24.63 -53.34
CA ARG A 176 28.28 23.67 -52.86
C ARG A 176 27.90 23.40 -51.42
N SER A 177 27.30 22.24 -51.17
CA SER A 177 27.04 21.76 -49.83
C SER A 177 28.43 21.72 -49.21
N ASP A 178 28.71 22.61 -48.27
CA ASP A 178 29.97 22.61 -47.54
C ASP A 178 30.16 21.16 -47.05
N PRO A 179 31.20 20.43 -47.49
CA PRO A 179 31.38 19.04 -47.08
C PRO A 179 31.41 18.91 -45.55
N LEU A 180 31.87 19.97 -44.88
CA LEU A 180 31.87 20.13 -43.43
C LEU A 180 30.46 20.25 -42.83
N GLN A 181 29.51 20.92 -43.48
CA GLN A 181 28.12 21.04 -42.99
C GLN A 181 27.33 19.75 -43.22
N THR A 182 27.59 19.06 -44.33
CA THR A 182 26.96 17.75 -44.64
C THR A 182 27.46 16.67 -43.66
N LEU A 183 28.76 16.67 -43.36
CA LEU A 183 29.35 15.81 -42.35
C LEU A 183 28.85 16.17 -40.94
N GLY A 184 28.68 17.46 -40.64
CA GLY A 184 28.07 17.93 -39.40
C GLY A 184 26.65 17.42 -39.20
N ASN A 185 25.79 17.53 -40.22
CA ASN A 185 24.38 17.10 -40.14
C ASN A 185 24.21 15.56 -40.05
N LEU A 186 25.19 14.78 -40.52
CA LEU A 186 25.22 13.32 -40.37
C LEU A 186 25.79 12.89 -39.01
N LEU A 187 26.81 13.58 -38.50
CA LEU A 187 27.48 13.22 -37.24
C LEU A 187 26.74 13.73 -36.00
N LEU A 188 26.15 14.93 -36.03
CA LEU A 188 25.49 15.52 -34.85
C LEU A 188 24.37 14.66 -34.26
N PRO A 189 23.42 14.11 -35.06
CA PRO A 189 22.35 13.27 -34.56
C PRO A 189 22.85 11.95 -33.96
N LEU A 190 24.00 11.45 -34.40
CA LEU A 190 24.62 10.24 -33.87
C LEU A 190 25.37 10.53 -32.56
N ILE A 191 26.06 11.67 -32.44
CA ILE A 191 26.86 12.02 -31.26
C ILE A 191 25.99 12.22 -30.02
N SER A 192 24.81 12.85 -30.16
CA SER A 192 23.99 13.22 -29.00
C SER A 192 23.61 12.01 -28.11
N PRO A 193 23.04 10.90 -28.62
CA PRO A 193 22.78 9.70 -27.81
C PRO A 193 24.01 9.09 -27.16
N PHE A 194 25.16 9.07 -27.87
CA PHE A 194 26.40 8.54 -27.31
C PHE A 194 26.96 9.45 -26.20
N ALA A 195 26.85 10.77 -26.34
CA ALA A 195 27.25 11.71 -25.31
C ALA A 195 26.39 11.54 -24.05
N THR A 196 25.07 11.44 -24.21
CA THR A 196 24.15 11.18 -23.08
C THR A 196 24.43 9.82 -22.44
N ALA A 197 24.64 8.77 -23.22
CA ALA A 197 24.97 7.44 -22.71
C ALA A 197 26.32 7.45 -21.94
N GLY A 198 27.35 8.10 -22.49
CA GLY A 198 28.64 8.28 -21.83
C GLY A 198 28.50 9.04 -20.50
N LEU A 199 27.71 10.11 -20.47
CA LEU A 199 27.41 10.85 -19.25
C LEU A 199 26.69 9.97 -18.21
N VAL A 200 25.63 9.26 -18.60
CA VAL A 200 24.90 8.34 -17.72
C VAL A 200 25.84 7.31 -17.11
N VAL A 201 26.77 6.78 -17.89
CA VAL A 201 27.71 5.74 -17.45
C VAL A 201 28.70 6.29 -16.44
N VAL A 202 29.25 7.48 -16.69
CA VAL A 202 30.08 8.18 -15.71
C VAL A 202 29.30 8.41 -14.43
N LEU A 203 28.07 8.90 -14.51
CA LEU A 203 27.20 9.12 -13.34
C LEU A 203 26.90 7.83 -12.59
N VAL A 204 26.62 6.71 -13.28
CA VAL A 204 26.40 5.39 -12.66
C VAL A 204 27.64 4.94 -11.90
N ILE A 205 28.83 5.06 -12.50
CA ILE A 205 30.09 4.67 -11.86
C ILE A 205 30.29 5.50 -10.58
N PHE A 206 30.15 6.83 -10.66
CA PHE A 206 30.28 7.71 -9.49
C PHE A 206 29.21 7.41 -8.43
N MET A 207 27.95 7.23 -8.82
CA MET A 207 26.86 6.89 -7.89
C MET A 207 27.09 5.54 -7.18
N LEU A 208 27.68 4.56 -7.84
CA LEU A 208 28.01 3.26 -7.25
C LEU A 208 29.26 3.33 -6.35
N LEU A 209 30.29 4.07 -6.77
CA LEU A 209 31.51 4.28 -5.98
C LEU A 209 31.25 5.10 -4.72
N GLU A 210 30.55 6.21 -4.84
CA GLU A 210 30.26 7.15 -3.75
C GLU A 210 28.92 6.88 -3.06
N ARG A 211 28.25 5.75 -3.32
CA ARG A 211 26.91 5.43 -2.78
C ARG A 211 26.76 5.70 -1.28
N GLU A 212 27.76 5.28 -0.49
CA GLU A 212 27.77 5.45 0.96
C GLU A 212 27.89 6.94 1.34
N GLU A 213 28.81 7.68 0.71
CA GLU A 213 28.97 9.12 0.95
C GLU A 213 27.79 9.96 0.46
N LEU A 214 27.22 9.64 -0.70
CA LEU A 214 26.04 10.31 -1.24
C LEU A 214 24.84 10.12 -0.31
N ARG A 215 24.67 8.91 0.22
CA ARG A 215 23.68 8.62 1.26
C ARG A 215 23.94 9.47 2.50
N ASP A 216 25.16 9.49 3.02
CA ASP A 216 25.48 10.21 4.25
C ASP A 216 25.33 11.74 4.10
N ARG A 217 25.72 12.28 2.94
CA ARG A 217 25.52 13.69 2.58
C ARG A 217 24.05 14.05 2.46
N PHE A 218 23.25 13.18 1.83
CA PHE A 218 21.80 13.38 1.72
C PHE A 218 21.12 13.32 3.09
N ILE A 219 21.49 12.36 3.94
CA ILE A 219 21.01 12.27 5.33
C ILE A 219 21.35 13.55 6.09
N ARG A 220 22.55 14.11 5.91
CA ARG A 220 22.93 15.39 6.55
C ARG A 220 22.16 16.60 6.00
N LEU A 221 21.78 16.59 4.73
CA LEU A 221 21.02 17.68 4.09
C LEU A 221 19.56 17.68 4.54
N VAL A 222 18.95 16.50 4.71
CA VAL A 222 17.52 16.32 5.02
C VAL A 222 17.28 16.14 6.53
N GLY A 223 18.23 15.54 7.25
CA GLY A 223 18.09 15.13 8.65
C GLY A 223 18.84 16.03 9.63
N LEU A 224 18.17 17.06 10.14
CA LEU A 224 18.53 17.70 11.42
C LEU A 224 17.68 17.18 12.60
N GLY A 225 16.66 16.33 12.35
CA GLY A 225 15.69 15.88 13.36
C GLY A 225 15.55 14.37 13.57
N ASP A 226 15.74 13.52 12.55
CA ASP A 226 15.59 12.06 12.69
C ASP A 226 16.43 11.28 11.64
N LEU A 227 17.64 10.87 12.07
CA LEU A 227 18.60 10.17 11.22
C LEU A 227 18.14 8.75 10.84
N HIS A 228 17.35 8.11 11.73
CA HIS A 228 16.85 6.75 11.55
C HIS A 228 15.79 6.71 10.45
N ARG A 229 14.80 7.62 10.49
CA ARG A 229 13.74 7.70 9.46
C ARG A 229 14.31 8.00 8.07
N THR A 230 15.25 8.94 7.97
CA THR A 230 15.85 9.32 6.67
C THR A 230 16.68 8.18 6.07
N THR A 231 17.40 7.43 6.92
CA THR A 231 18.12 6.22 6.48
C THR A 231 17.15 5.12 6.03
N ALA A 232 16.09 4.87 6.79
CA ALA A 232 15.08 3.87 6.48
C ALA A 232 14.41 4.18 5.13
N ALA A 233 14.05 5.45 4.88
CA ALA A 233 13.47 5.90 3.62
C ALA A 233 14.33 5.55 2.40
N LEU A 234 15.63 5.88 2.45
CA LEU A 234 16.57 5.64 1.37
C LEU A 234 16.81 4.14 1.13
N GLN A 235 16.90 3.36 2.21
CA GLN A 235 17.09 1.90 2.11
C GLN A 235 15.83 1.21 1.57
N ASP A 236 14.66 1.61 2.04
CA ASP A 236 13.38 1.05 1.59
C ASP A 236 13.12 1.41 0.11
N ALA A 237 13.41 2.65 -0.29
CA ALA A 237 13.25 3.10 -1.67
C ALA A 237 14.16 2.29 -2.60
N GLY A 238 15.44 2.15 -2.24
CA GLY A 238 16.39 1.36 -3.03
C GLY A 238 16.00 -0.13 -3.12
N LYS A 239 15.51 -0.72 -2.02
CA LYS A 239 15.08 -2.12 -1.99
C LYS A 239 13.84 -2.35 -2.86
N ARG A 240 12.84 -1.46 -2.79
CA ARG A 240 11.60 -1.54 -3.58
C ARG A 240 11.85 -1.33 -5.06
N VAL A 241 12.62 -0.31 -5.44
CA VAL A 241 12.97 -0.05 -6.85
C VAL A 241 13.80 -1.20 -7.41
N GLY A 242 14.80 -1.68 -6.67
CA GLY A 242 15.63 -2.81 -7.10
C GLY A 242 14.82 -4.10 -7.26
N LYS A 243 13.95 -4.43 -6.30
CA LYS A 243 13.05 -5.58 -6.39
C LYS A 243 12.09 -5.44 -7.57
N TYR A 244 11.50 -4.26 -7.78
CA TYR A 244 10.60 -4.00 -8.90
C TYR A 244 11.30 -4.22 -10.25
N LEU A 245 12.47 -3.62 -10.48
CA LEU A 245 13.19 -3.74 -11.75
C LEU A 245 13.65 -5.18 -12.00
N LEU A 246 14.07 -5.90 -10.95
CA LEU A 246 14.39 -7.31 -11.04
C LEU A 246 13.16 -8.15 -11.41
N MET A 247 12.02 -7.92 -10.74
CA MET A 247 10.77 -8.63 -11.06
C MET A 247 10.29 -8.31 -12.47
N GLN A 248 10.41 -7.05 -12.90
CA GLN A 248 10.09 -6.66 -14.28
C GLN A 248 10.96 -7.41 -15.29
N LEU A 249 12.26 -7.55 -15.04
CA LEU A 249 13.14 -8.32 -15.89
C LEU A 249 12.74 -9.81 -15.93
N VAL A 250 12.40 -10.39 -14.78
CA VAL A 250 11.95 -11.79 -14.68
C VAL A 250 10.65 -12.00 -15.46
N VAL A 251 9.62 -11.18 -15.21
CA VAL A 251 8.33 -11.24 -15.92
C VAL A 251 8.52 -11.04 -17.42
N ASN A 252 9.28 -10.03 -17.85
CA ASN A 252 9.54 -9.76 -19.27
C ASN A 252 10.31 -10.91 -19.93
N THR A 253 11.22 -11.58 -19.20
CA THR A 253 11.95 -12.75 -19.70
C THR A 253 11.04 -13.97 -19.82
N LEU A 254 10.23 -14.25 -18.79
CA LEU A 254 9.24 -15.32 -18.79
C LEU A 254 8.17 -15.14 -19.86
N TYR A 255 7.91 -13.90 -20.29
CA TYR A 255 7.06 -13.62 -21.45
C TYR A 255 7.80 -13.82 -22.78
N ALA A 256 9.01 -13.27 -22.90
CA ALA A 256 9.77 -13.24 -24.15
C ALA A 256 10.26 -14.63 -24.61
N VAL A 257 10.57 -15.53 -23.67
CA VAL A 257 11.03 -16.89 -23.98
C VAL A 257 9.93 -17.71 -24.67
N PRO A 258 8.70 -17.85 -24.12
CA PRO A 258 7.57 -18.49 -24.81
C PRO A 258 7.24 -17.85 -26.16
N ILE A 259 7.30 -16.51 -26.28
CA ILE A 259 7.09 -15.84 -27.56
C ILE A 259 8.15 -16.24 -28.58
N SER A 260 9.43 -16.25 -28.19
CA SER A 260 10.53 -16.69 -29.07
C SER A 260 10.33 -18.12 -29.54
N ILE A 261 10.01 -19.03 -28.62
CA ILE A 261 9.81 -20.46 -28.91
C ILE A 261 8.56 -20.65 -29.79
N GLY A 262 7.48 -19.95 -29.49
CA GLY A 262 6.23 -20.04 -30.24
C GLY A 262 6.36 -19.50 -31.66
N LEU A 263 7.02 -18.34 -31.85
CA LEU A 263 7.29 -17.80 -33.17
C LEU A 263 8.22 -18.71 -33.98
N TRP A 264 9.22 -19.31 -33.33
CA TRP A 264 10.09 -20.30 -33.96
C TRP A 264 9.31 -21.55 -34.39
N ALA A 265 8.43 -22.06 -33.54
CA ALA A 265 7.58 -23.21 -33.83
C ALA A 265 6.57 -22.94 -34.97
N LEU A 266 6.10 -21.69 -35.09
CA LEU A 266 5.23 -21.24 -36.20
C LEU A 266 6.00 -20.96 -37.50
N GLY A 267 7.34 -21.08 -37.50
CA GLY A 267 8.18 -20.86 -38.68
C GLY A 267 8.40 -19.38 -39.01
N ILE A 268 8.17 -18.46 -38.08
CA ILE A 268 8.48 -17.04 -38.26
C ILE A 268 10.00 -16.86 -38.21
N PRO A 269 10.63 -16.25 -39.25
CA PRO A 269 12.05 -16.01 -39.25
C PRO A 269 12.43 -14.99 -38.19
N ASN A 270 13.67 -15.08 -37.72
CA ASN A 270 14.21 -14.20 -36.70
C ASN A 270 13.37 -14.20 -35.40
N ALA A 271 12.79 -15.33 -35.01
CA ALA A 271 11.95 -15.46 -33.80
C ALA A 271 12.63 -14.92 -32.51
N ILE A 272 13.95 -15.14 -32.38
CA ILE A 272 14.76 -14.63 -31.27
C ILE A 272 14.79 -13.08 -31.25
N LEU A 273 14.88 -12.43 -32.42
CA LEU A 273 14.80 -10.97 -32.51
C LEU A 273 13.47 -10.47 -31.95
N TRP A 274 12.36 -11.09 -32.33
CA TRP A 274 11.03 -10.67 -31.89
C TRP A 274 10.83 -10.87 -30.40
N GLY A 275 11.31 -11.98 -29.83
CA GLY A 275 11.29 -12.18 -28.38
C GLY A 275 12.18 -11.21 -27.63
N LEU A 276 13.41 -10.96 -28.09
CA LEU A 276 14.33 -9.98 -27.50
C LEU A 276 13.77 -8.55 -27.58
N LEU A 277 13.17 -8.19 -28.72
CA LEU A 277 12.52 -6.89 -28.88
C LEU A 277 11.32 -6.78 -27.95
N THR A 278 10.51 -7.83 -27.82
CA THR A 278 9.39 -7.90 -26.87
C THR A 278 9.87 -7.74 -25.43
N LEU A 279 10.98 -8.39 -25.04
CA LEU A 279 11.59 -8.27 -23.71
C LEU A 279 11.93 -6.82 -23.37
N VAL A 280 12.57 -6.10 -24.31
CA VAL A 280 12.96 -4.70 -24.11
C VAL A 280 11.76 -3.77 -24.17
N LEU A 281 10.87 -3.94 -25.14
CA LEU A 281 9.70 -3.08 -25.30
C LEU A 281 8.76 -3.16 -24.10
N ARG A 282 8.60 -4.34 -23.48
CA ARG A 282 7.77 -4.54 -22.29
C ARG A 282 8.28 -3.84 -21.02
N PHE A 283 9.43 -3.16 -21.06
CA PHE A 283 9.76 -2.19 -20.01
C PHE A 283 8.91 -0.91 -20.10
N VAL A 284 8.30 -0.64 -21.26
CA VAL A 284 7.33 0.45 -21.46
C VAL A 284 5.93 -0.08 -21.10
N PRO A 285 5.27 0.43 -20.05
CA PRO A 285 3.95 -0.02 -19.64
C PRO A 285 2.91 0.14 -20.76
N TYR A 286 2.01 -0.84 -20.91
CA TYR A 286 0.90 -0.92 -21.88
C TYR A 286 1.30 -0.94 -23.37
N ILE A 287 2.17 -0.04 -23.79
CA ILE A 287 2.58 0.16 -25.17
C ILE A 287 3.58 -0.91 -25.62
N GLY A 288 4.44 -1.37 -24.70
CA GLY A 288 5.50 -2.33 -24.99
C GLY A 288 5.00 -3.65 -25.58
N ALA A 289 3.98 -4.24 -24.96
CA ALA A 289 3.38 -5.48 -25.40
C ALA A 289 2.71 -5.33 -26.78
N VAL A 290 2.00 -4.22 -27.01
CA VAL A 290 1.32 -3.92 -28.28
C VAL A 290 2.32 -3.79 -29.42
N ILE A 291 3.39 -2.99 -29.25
CA ILE A 291 4.42 -2.85 -30.29
C ILE A 291 5.14 -4.19 -30.52
N GLY A 292 5.43 -4.93 -29.44
CA GLY A 292 6.04 -6.26 -29.51
C GLY A 292 5.19 -7.29 -30.27
N MET A 293 3.86 -7.16 -30.24
CA MET A 293 2.93 -8.01 -30.98
C MET A 293 2.74 -7.56 -32.44
N ILE A 294 2.60 -6.25 -32.70
CA ILE A 294 2.28 -5.72 -34.03
C ILE A 294 3.35 -6.07 -35.06
N LEU A 295 4.63 -5.97 -34.69
CA LEU A 295 5.72 -6.17 -35.66
C LEU A 295 5.80 -7.63 -36.17
N PRO A 296 5.78 -8.67 -35.31
CA PRO A 296 5.70 -10.06 -35.77
C PRO A 296 4.38 -10.39 -36.48
N LEU A 297 3.27 -9.78 -36.08
CA LEU A 297 1.98 -9.98 -36.75
C LEU A 297 2.01 -9.42 -38.18
N PHE A 298 2.64 -8.27 -38.37
CA PHE A 298 2.87 -7.69 -39.69
C PHE A 298 3.81 -8.58 -40.53
N LEU A 299 4.87 -9.11 -39.92
CA LEU A 299 5.77 -10.04 -40.59
C LEU A 299 5.05 -11.35 -41.00
N ALA A 300 4.21 -11.89 -40.12
CA ALA A 300 3.36 -13.05 -40.40
C ALA A 300 2.47 -12.81 -41.62
N LEU A 301 1.88 -11.61 -41.73
CA LEU A 301 1.09 -11.20 -42.88
C LEU A 301 1.94 -11.11 -44.16
N ALA A 302 3.20 -10.73 -44.04
CA ALA A 302 4.12 -10.56 -45.15
C ALA A 302 4.72 -11.88 -45.67
N ILE A 303 4.80 -12.92 -44.86
CA ILE A 303 5.46 -14.18 -45.21
C ILE A 303 4.47 -15.25 -45.67
N ALA A 304 3.34 -15.38 -44.98
CA ALA A 304 2.43 -16.50 -45.19
C ALA A 304 1.41 -16.20 -46.29
N PRO A 305 1.19 -17.08 -47.29
CA PRO A 305 0.13 -16.89 -48.28
C PRO A 305 -1.28 -16.94 -47.65
N SER A 306 -1.48 -17.74 -46.61
CA SER A 306 -2.76 -17.86 -45.88
C SER A 306 -2.90 -16.89 -44.70
N TRP A 307 -4.13 -16.71 -44.20
CA TRP A 307 -4.40 -15.94 -42.97
C TRP A 307 -4.17 -16.73 -41.68
N SER A 308 -4.08 -18.06 -41.78
CA SER A 308 -3.95 -18.95 -40.63
C SER A 308 -2.74 -18.62 -39.75
N LEU A 309 -1.59 -18.33 -40.36
CA LEU A 309 -0.36 -18.03 -39.64
C LEU A 309 -0.45 -16.70 -38.87
N VAL A 310 -1.14 -15.69 -39.42
CA VAL A 310 -1.41 -14.42 -38.72
C VAL A 310 -2.28 -14.66 -37.49
N ILE A 311 -3.33 -15.48 -37.62
CA ILE A 311 -4.21 -15.84 -36.50
C ILE A 311 -3.44 -16.59 -35.42
N TRP A 312 -2.62 -17.58 -35.78
CA TRP A 312 -1.81 -18.33 -34.80
C TRP A 312 -0.77 -17.46 -34.08
N VAL A 313 -0.15 -16.50 -34.76
CA VAL A 313 0.72 -15.51 -34.12
C VAL A 313 -0.08 -14.62 -33.15
N GLY A 314 -1.26 -14.16 -33.56
CA GLY A 314 -2.17 -13.40 -32.68
C GLY A 314 -2.60 -14.20 -31.45
N VAL A 315 -2.97 -15.48 -31.62
CA VAL A 315 -3.34 -16.40 -30.53
C VAL A 315 -2.16 -16.64 -29.61
N LEU A 316 -0.94 -16.83 -30.14
CA LEU A 316 0.27 -17.00 -29.34
C LEU A 316 0.47 -15.81 -28.39
N TYR A 317 0.43 -14.58 -28.92
CA TYR A 317 0.57 -13.39 -28.09
C TYR A 317 -0.60 -13.23 -27.11
N LEU A 318 -1.83 -13.48 -27.54
CA LEU A 318 -3.02 -13.36 -26.68
C LEU A 318 -3.00 -14.35 -25.51
N VAL A 319 -2.68 -15.62 -25.79
CA VAL A 319 -2.60 -16.66 -24.75
C VAL A 319 -1.45 -16.36 -23.80
N THR A 320 -0.29 -15.95 -24.32
CA THR A 320 0.87 -15.61 -23.48
C THR A 320 0.56 -14.37 -22.61
N GLU A 321 -0.15 -13.37 -23.15
CA GLU A 321 -0.63 -12.20 -22.40
C GLU A 321 -1.61 -12.59 -21.30
N LEU A 322 -2.57 -13.47 -21.61
CA LEU A 322 -3.55 -13.93 -20.63
C LEU A 322 -2.89 -14.70 -19.48
N VAL A 323 -1.97 -15.62 -19.81
CA VAL A 323 -1.20 -16.38 -18.82
C VAL A 323 -0.29 -15.46 -18.01
N SER A 324 0.36 -14.49 -18.66
CA SER A 324 1.20 -13.50 -17.97
C SER A 324 0.38 -12.73 -16.93
N ASN A 325 -0.74 -12.15 -17.34
CA ASN A 325 -1.49 -11.21 -16.50
C ASN A 325 -2.30 -11.91 -15.39
N ASN A 326 -2.73 -13.16 -15.61
CA ASN A 326 -3.56 -13.89 -14.64
C ASN A 326 -2.78 -14.90 -13.78
N VAL A 327 -1.58 -15.31 -14.20
CA VAL A 327 -0.80 -16.34 -13.48
C VAL A 327 0.57 -15.81 -13.09
N VAL A 328 1.37 -15.38 -14.06
CA VAL A 328 2.77 -15.00 -13.84
C VAL A 328 2.87 -13.75 -12.98
N GLU A 329 2.12 -12.71 -13.32
CA GLU A 329 2.14 -11.43 -12.61
C GLU A 329 1.62 -11.55 -11.17
N PRO A 330 0.45 -12.16 -10.88
CA PRO A 330 0.01 -12.35 -9.49
C PRO A 330 0.97 -13.22 -8.67
N TRP A 331 1.56 -14.24 -9.29
CA TRP A 331 2.51 -15.13 -8.62
C TRP A 331 3.85 -14.43 -8.28
N LEU A 332 4.36 -13.58 -9.18
CA LEU A 332 5.63 -12.86 -8.98
C LEU A 332 5.49 -11.56 -8.17
N TYR A 333 4.37 -10.87 -8.32
CA TYR A 333 4.08 -9.60 -7.64
C TYR A 333 3.23 -9.76 -6.38
N GLY A 334 3.03 -10.99 -5.87
CA GLY A 334 2.19 -11.31 -4.71
C GLY A 334 2.16 -10.23 -3.62
N ALA A 335 0.93 -9.78 -3.30
CA ALA A 335 0.56 -8.50 -2.68
C ALA A 335 1.16 -7.29 -3.43
N HIS A 336 0.29 -6.52 -4.09
CA HIS A 336 0.62 -5.39 -4.97
C HIS A 336 1.81 -4.57 -4.49
N THR A 337 2.62 -4.05 -5.42
CA THR A 337 3.89 -3.28 -5.25
C THR A 337 3.83 -2.03 -4.34
N GLY A 338 2.74 -1.83 -3.61
CA GLY A 338 2.47 -0.72 -2.72
C GLY A 338 1.89 0.48 -3.45
N LEU A 339 1.52 0.35 -4.74
CA LEU A 339 1.04 1.44 -5.59
C LEU A 339 -0.39 1.25 -6.11
N SER A 340 -1.19 2.30 -5.94
CA SER A 340 -2.39 2.62 -6.72
C SER A 340 -2.41 2.06 -8.15
N PRO A 341 -3.32 1.18 -8.61
CA PRO A 341 -3.53 1.01 -10.05
C PRO A 341 -3.81 2.37 -10.74
N LEU A 342 -4.58 3.24 -10.07
CA LEU A 342 -4.80 4.62 -10.50
C LEU A 342 -3.50 5.43 -10.47
N ALA A 343 -2.68 5.26 -9.43
CA ALA A 343 -1.39 5.94 -9.31
C ALA A 343 -0.45 5.60 -10.47
N ILE A 344 -0.43 4.34 -10.92
CA ILE A 344 0.39 3.90 -12.07
C ILE A 344 -0.04 4.63 -13.35
N ILE A 345 -1.36 4.73 -13.61
CA ILE A 345 -1.90 5.41 -14.81
C ILE A 345 -1.61 6.91 -14.75
N ILE A 346 -1.91 7.56 -13.63
CA ILE A 346 -1.67 9.01 -13.45
C ILE A 346 -0.18 9.32 -13.58
N SER A 347 0.67 8.49 -12.98
CA SER A 347 2.12 8.61 -13.10
C SER A 347 2.57 8.47 -14.54
N ALA A 348 2.08 7.46 -15.26
CA ALA A 348 2.46 7.25 -16.66
C ALA A 348 2.14 8.49 -17.50
N ILE A 349 0.96 9.10 -17.31
CA ILE A 349 0.58 10.34 -18.00
C ILE A 349 1.50 11.50 -17.59
N PHE A 350 1.70 11.70 -16.29
CA PHE A 350 2.50 12.80 -15.75
C PHE A 350 3.96 12.74 -16.22
N TRP A 351 4.62 11.59 -16.08
CA TRP A 351 6.02 11.42 -16.46
C TRP A 351 6.20 11.42 -17.98
N SER A 352 5.25 10.87 -18.74
CA SER A 352 5.26 10.98 -20.22
C SER A 352 5.16 12.43 -20.66
N TRP A 353 4.29 13.22 -20.01
CA TRP A 353 4.21 14.64 -20.29
C TRP A 353 5.50 15.35 -19.92
N LEU A 354 6.16 14.98 -18.81
CA LEU A 354 7.36 15.62 -18.30
C LEU A 354 8.60 15.41 -19.18
N TRP A 355 8.92 14.14 -19.51
CA TRP A 355 10.16 13.75 -20.21
C TRP A 355 9.95 12.87 -21.45
N GLY A 356 8.71 12.77 -21.97
CA GLY A 356 8.41 11.99 -23.16
C GLY A 356 8.55 10.48 -22.96
N PRO A 357 9.04 9.73 -23.98
CA PRO A 357 9.17 8.28 -23.89
C PRO A 357 10.08 7.79 -22.76
N LEU A 358 11.14 8.55 -22.45
CA LEU A 358 12.03 8.22 -21.32
C LEU A 358 11.31 8.40 -19.98
N GLY A 359 10.46 9.42 -19.85
CA GLY A 359 9.61 9.61 -18.68
C GLY A 359 8.61 8.48 -18.49
N LEU A 360 7.97 8.01 -19.57
CA LEU A 360 7.08 6.86 -19.52
C LEU A 360 7.78 5.60 -18.99
N MET A 361 8.99 5.31 -19.49
CA MET A 361 9.79 4.17 -19.05
C MET A 361 10.22 4.28 -17.57
N LEU A 362 10.48 5.50 -17.10
CA LEU A 362 10.88 5.77 -15.72
C LEU A 362 9.71 5.99 -14.76
N SER A 363 8.48 6.02 -15.27
CA SER A 363 7.29 6.41 -14.52
C SER A 363 7.11 5.60 -13.24
N THR A 364 6.95 4.28 -13.36
CA THR A 364 6.71 3.39 -12.23
C THR A 364 7.82 3.46 -11.17
N PRO A 365 9.11 3.29 -11.50
CA PRO A 365 10.15 3.30 -10.48
C PRO A 365 10.34 4.67 -9.81
N LEU A 366 10.13 5.79 -10.53
CA LEU A 366 10.18 7.11 -9.91
C LEU A 366 8.98 7.35 -8.98
N THR A 367 7.80 6.88 -9.35
CA THR A 367 6.61 6.94 -8.50
C THR A 367 6.79 6.10 -7.23
N VAL A 368 7.41 4.92 -7.31
CA VAL A 368 7.79 4.15 -6.11
C VAL A 368 8.71 4.96 -5.20
N CYS A 369 9.73 5.64 -5.74
CA CYS A 369 10.60 6.52 -4.95
C CYS A 369 9.81 7.64 -4.25
N LEU A 370 8.86 8.25 -4.95
CA LEU A 370 8.02 9.32 -4.39
C LEU A 370 7.12 8.82 -3.26
N VAL A 371 6.50 7.64 -3.42
CA VAL A 371 5.66 7.02 -2.39
C VAL A 371 6.46 6.67 -1.14
N VAL A 372 7.64 6.07 -1.32
CA VAL A 372 8.50 5.72 -0.18
C VAL A 372 9.01 6.96 0.56
N LEU A 373 9.27 8.04 -0.18
CA LEU A 373 9.58 9.33 0.43
C LEU A 373 8.40 9.83 1.28
N GLY A 374 7.17 9.69 0.79
CA GLY A 374 5.95 10.04 1.53
C GLY A 374 5.78 9.27 2.84
N ARG A 375 6.08 7.97 2.84
CA ARG A 375 5.98 7.11 4.04
C ARG A 375 6.90 7.55 5.19
N HIS A 376 8.09 8.03 4.85
CA HIS A 376 9.13 8.29 5.85
C HIS A 376 9.32 9.78 6.16
N VAL A 377 8.88 10.67 5.27
CA VAL A 377 9.00 12.12 5.43
C VAL A 377 7.60 12.71 5.65
N PRO A 378 7.27 13.16 6.87
CA PRO A 378 5.92 13.63 7.22
C PRO A 378 5.37 14.74 6.29
N GLN A 379 6.26 15.62 5.80
CA GLN A 379 5.89 16.70 4.88
C GLN A 379 5.40 16.21 3.51
N PHE A 380 5.76 14.98 3.13
CA PHE A 380 5.38 14.33 1.88
C PHE A 380 4.37 13.20 2.08
N GLY A 381 3.81 13.02 3.29
CA GLY A 381 2.85 11.95 3.60
C GLY A 381 1.65 11.86 2.65
N PHE A 382 1.24 13.01 2.09
CA PHE A 382 0.19 13.06 1.05
C PHE A 382 0.51 12.22 -0.20
N LEU A 383 1.80 12.00 -0.53
CA LEU A 383 2.20 11.18 -1.67
C LEU A 383 1.90 9.70 -1.42
N ASP A 384 2.10 9.21 -0.19
CA ASP A 384 1.79 7.84 0.17
C ASP A 384 0.27 7.62 0.24
N VAL A 385 -0.47 8.58 0.80
CA VAL A 385 -1.95 8.51 0.81
C VAL A 385 -2.54 8.56 -0.61
N LEU A 386 -1.99 9.40 -1.49
CA LEU A 386 -2.54 9.58 -2.84
C LEU A 386 -2.14 8.46 -3.81
N LEU A 387 -0.92 7.93 -3.68
CA LEU A 387 -0.32 7.03 -4.66
C LEU A 387 -0.09 5.61 -4.11
N GLY A 388 -0.20 5.41 -2.79
CA GLY A 388 -0.01 4.15 -2.11
C GLY A 388 -1.22 3.21 -2.18
N ASN A 389 -1.01 1.95 -1.77
CA ASN A 389 -2.04 0.90 -1.66
C ASN A 389 -2.29 0.44 -0.21
N GLU A 390 -1.65 1.06 0.78
CA GLU A 390 -1.94 0.70 2.16
C GLU A 390 -3.36 1.16 2.52
N PRO A 391 -4.15 0.34 3.23
CA PRO A 391 -5.47 0.77 3.68
C PRO A 391 -5.29 2.07 4.46
N VAL A 392 -5.97 3.12 3.99
CA VAL A 392 -5.81 4.50 4.50
C VAL A 392 -6.19 4.62 5.98
N LEU A 393 -6.92 3.63 6.51
CA LEU A 393 -7.37 3.53 7.89
C LEU A 393 -7.16 2.10 8.40
N GLU A 394 -6.67 1.98 9.63
CA GLU A 394 -6.60 0.70 10.35
C GLU A 394 -8.02 0.15 10.62
N PRO A 395 -8.21 -1.17 10.81
CA PRO A 395 -9.55 -1.76 10.97
C PRO A 395 -10.41 -1.08 12.04
N HIS A 396 -9.81 -0.73 13.19
CA HIS A 396 -10.51 -0.07 14.29
C HIS A 396 -10.86 1.40 13.98
N GLU A 397 -10.07 2.08 13.16
CA GLU A 397 -10.37 3.44 12.69
C GLU A 397 -11.53 3.43 11.70
N LYS A 398 -11.58 2.43 10.80
CA LYS A 398 -12.72 2.22 9.90
C LYS A 398 -13.99 1.92 10.69
N LEU A 399 -13.91 1.04 11.69
CA LEU A 399 -15.02 0.74 12.57
C LEU A 399 -15.53 2.02 13.26
N TYR A 400 -14.63 2.79 13.89
CA TYR A 400 -15.00 4.05 14.54
C TYR A 400 -15.64 5.05 13.56
N GLN A 401 -15.11 5.19 12.34
CA GLN A 401 -15.67 6.06 11.32
C GLN A 401 -17.12 5.69 10.97
N ARG A 402 -17.42 4.40 10.82
CA ARG A 402 -18.76 3.90 10.49
C ARG A 402 -19.75 4.06 11.64
N LEU A 403 -19.29 3.80 12.86
CA LEU A 403 -20.06 4.09 14.07
C LEU A 403 -20.41 5.58 14.18
N LEU A 404 -19.47 6.46 13.81
CA LEU A 404 -19.66 7.91 13.79
C LEU A 404 -20.58 8.38 12.67
N SER A 405 -20.57 7.72 11.50
CA SER A 405 -21.52 8.00 10.41
C SER A 405 -22.91 7.44 10.64
N GLY A 406 -23.09 6.59 11.67
CA GLY A 406 -24.37 5.97 11.99
C GLY A 406 -24.75 4.84 11.05
N ASP A 407 -23.76 4.11 10.51
CA ASP A 407 -23.97 2.95 9.64
C ASP A 407 -23.50 1.66 10.31
N PRO A 408 -24.30 1.10 11.25
CA PRO A 408 -23.94 -0.12 11.96
C PRO A 408 -24.00 -1.37 11.06
N ASN A 409 -24.76 -1.35 9.96
CA ASN A 409 -24.86 -2.48 9.04
C ASN A 409 -23.57 -2.65 8.25
N GLU A 410 -23.03 -1.57 7.67
CA GLU A 410 -21.72 -1.64 7.00
C GLU A 410 -20.61 -2.02 8.00
N ALA A 411 -20.71 -1.55 9.24
CA ALA A 411 -19.79 -1.96 10.30
C ALA A 411 -19.88 -3.47 10.60
N SER A 412 -21.08 -4.04 10.53
CA SER A 412 -21.34 -5.48 10.72
C SER A 412 -20.76 -6.27 9.56
N ASP A 413 -21.06 -5.93 8.30
CA ASP A 413 -20.50 -6.62 7.11
C ASP A 413 -18.96 -6.71 7.16
N ASN A 414 -18.29 -5.65 7.63
CA ASN A 414 -16.82 -5.64 7.75
C ASN A 414 -16.32 -6.44 8.97
N ALA A 415 -17.14 -6.56 10.01
CA ALA A 415 -16.86 -7.42 11.15
C ALA A 415 -16.99 -8.89 10.74
N GLU A 416 -18.03 -9.26 9.98
CA GLU A 416 -18.22 -10.61 9.45
C GLU A 416 -17.02 -11.05 8.60
N GLU A 417 -16.53 -10.19 7.68
CA GLU A 417 -15.32 -10.48 6.87
C GLU A 417 -14.07 -10.72 7.75
N TYR A 418 -13.96 -10.04 8.90
CA TYR A 418 -12.85 -10.28 9.83
C TYR A 418 -13.01 -11.60 10.59
N LEU A 419 -14.25 -11.95 10.94
CA LEU A 419 -14.61 -13.15 11.69
C LEU A 419 -14.52 -14.43 10.84
N GLU A 420 -14.41 -14.32 9.51
CA GLU A 420 -14.09 -15.46 8.64
C GLU A 420 -12.72 -16.09 8.96
N GLU A 421 -11.77 -15.31 9.50
CA GLU A 421 -10.39 -15.74 9.76
C GLU A 421 -9.98 -15.72 11.25
N GLU A 422 -10.73 -15.07 12.13
CA GLU A 422 -10.36 -14.81 13.54
C GLU A 422 -11.59 -14.94 14.46
N TYR A 423 -11.40 -15.27 15.74
CA TYR A 423 -12.49 -15.46 16.71
C TYR A 423 -13.13 -14.13 17.16
N LEU A 424 -14.36 -14.19 17.68
CA LEU A 424 -15.09 -13.00 18.15
C LEU A 424 -14.35 -12.22 19.24
N VAL A 425 -13.69 -12.94 20.16
CA VAL A 425 -12.86 -12.32 21.21
C VAL A 425 -11.70 -11.52 20.61
N ASP A 426 -11.06 -12.05 19.57
CA ASP A 426 -9.94 -11.42 18.87
C ASP A 426 -10.39 -10.17 18.11
N TYR A 427 -11.54 -10.22 17.44
CA TYR A 427 -12.14 -9.04 16.81
C TYR A 427 -12.42 -7.93 17.82
N TYR A 428 -13.03 -8.24 18.96
CA TYR A 428 -13.32 -7.22 19.96
C TYR A 428 -12.07 -6.64 20.61
N ASP A 429 -11.03 -7.44 20.87
CA ASP A 429 -9.78 -6.93 21.44
C ASP A 429 -8.93 -6.12 20.42
N LYS A 430 -8.84 -6.59 19.18
CA LYS A 430 -8.01 -5.96 18.13
C LYS A 430 -8.72 -4.80 17.42
N VAL A 431 -10.05 -4.79 17.35
CA VAL A 431 -10.84 -3.85 16.55
C VAL A 431 -11.88 -3.09 17.37
N GLY A 432 -12.79 -3.81 18.05
CA GLY A 432 -13.94 -3.22 18.75
C GLY A 432 -13.54 -2.24 19.87
N MET A 433 -12.73 -2.72 20.82
CA MET A 433 -12.30 -1.92 21.97
C MET A 433 -11.40 -0.74 21.59
N PRO A 434 -10.41 -0.88 20.68
CA PRO A 434 -9.68 0.27 20.16
C PRO A 434 -10.57 1.31 19.47
N ALA A 435 -11.61 0.91 18.73
CA ALA A 435 -12.56 1.84 18.10
C ALA A 435 -13.36 2.64 19.14
N LEU A 436 -13.85 1.98 20.19
CA LEU A 436 -14.55 2.66 21.29
C LEU A 436 -13.62 3.59 22.09
N LEU A 437 -12.34 3.24 22.24
CA LEU A 437 -11.32 4.09 22.86
C LEU A 437 -11.06 5.36 22.06
N LEU A 438 -11.07 5.30 20.72
CA LEU A 438 -11.01 6.49 19.86
C LEU A 438 -12.19 7.44 20.14
N GLY A 439 -13.41 6.89 20.21
CA GLY A 439 -14.61 7.64 20.55
C GLY A 439 -14.56 8.27 21.94
N GLU A 440 -14.09 7.56 22.96
CA GLU A 440 -13.92 8.11 24.31
C GLU A 440 -12.84 9.20 24.36
N SER A 441 -11.78 9.08 23.57
CA SER A 441 -10.75 10.12 23.43
C SER A 441 -11.32 11.39 22.77
N ASP A 442 -12.07 11.27 21.68
CA ASP A 442 -12.76 12.39 21.02
C ASP A 442 -13.79 13.07 21.93
N ARG A 443 -14.50 12.28 22.72
CA ARG A 443 -15.40 12.77 23.77
C ARG A 443 -14.67 13.58 24.82
N GLN A 444 -13.50 13.11 25.29
CA GLN A 444 -12.68 13.82 26.29
C GLN A 444 -12.09 15.12 25.74
N ARG A 445 -11.72 15.14 24.45
CA ARG A 445 -11.24 16.35 23.75
C ARG A 445 -12.35 17.39 23.52
N GLY A 446 -13.62 17.01 23.70
CA GLY A 446 -14.78 17.89 23.48
C GLY A 446 -15.06 18.15 22.01
N VAL A 447 -14.62 17.24 21.11
CA VAL A 447 -14.80 17.36 19.65
C VAL A 447 -16.18 16.85 19.23
N MET A 448 -16.75 15.89 19.97
CA MET A 448 -18.06 15.30 19.69
C MET A 448 -19.20 16.06 20.38
N THR A 449 -20.30 16.23 19.66
CA THR A 449 -21.59 16.68 20.21
C THR A 449 -22.27 15.56 21.02
N GLU A 450 -23.19 15.90 21.92
CA GLU A 450 -23.97 14.90 22.68
C GLU A 450 -24.75 13.95 21.77
N ALA A 451 -25.28 14.46 20.65
CA ALA A 451 -25.96 13.65 19.65
C ALA A 451 -25.01 12.64 18.98
N GLN A 452 -23.79 13.03 18.65
CA GLN A 452 -22.79 12.12 18.07
C GLN A 452 -22.34 11.04 19.07
N ILE A 453 -22.18 11.39 20.35
CA ILE A 453 -21.84 10.42 21.40
C ILE A 453 -22.96 9.38 21.54
N ALA A 454 -24.21 9.83 21.56
CA ALA A 454 -25.37 8.95 21.62
C ALA A 454 -25.49 8.07 20.36
N LEU A 455 -25.25 8.63 19.17
CA LEU A 455 -25.26 7.91 17.91
C LEU A 455 -24.21 6.80 17.90
N VAL A 456 -22.95 7.11 18.24
CA VAL A 456 -21.85 6.13 18.25
C VAL A 456 -22.16 5.00 19.23
N ALA A 457 -22.66 5.32 20.43
CA ALA A 457 -23.06 4.30 21.40
C ALA A 457 -24.20 3.41 20.89
N ALA A 458 -25.24 3.99 20.28
CA ALA A 458 -26.35 3.24 19.71
C ALA A 458 -25.93 2.35 18.53
N SER A 459 -25.11 2.88 17.61
CA SER A 459 -24.54 2.11 16.50
C SER A 459 -23.67 0.97 17.01
N SER A 460 -22.91 1.18 18.09
CA SER A 460 -22.04 0.14 18.66
C SER A 460 -22.85 -0.99 19.30
N LEU A 461 -23.95 -0.67 19.97
CA LEU A 461 -24.87 -1.68 20.50
C LEU A 461 -25.59 -2.44 19.37
N THR A 462 -25.98 -1.75 18.31
CA THR A 462 -26.58 -2.39 17.12
C THR A 462 -25.60 -3.33 16.44
N LEU A 463 -24.31 -2.97 16.36
CA LEU A 463 -23.26 -3.85 15.87
C LEU A 463 -23.16 -5.14 16.70
N VAL A 464 -23.13 -5.01 18.04
CA VAL A 464 -23.10 -6.18 18.94
C VAL A 464 -24.33 -7.08 18.74
N GLU A 465 -25.50 -6.47 18.57
CA GLU A 465 -26.76 -7.18 18.28
C GLU A 465 -26.71 -7.89 16.92
N ASN A 466 -26.20 -7.24 15.87
CA ASN A 466 -26.06 -7.85 14.55
C ASN A 466 -25.07 -9.04 14.56
N LEU A 467 -24.03 -8.99 15.39
CA LEU A 467 -23.05 -10.07 15.56
C LEU A 467 -23.55 -11.23 16.43
N SER A 468 -24.79 -11.17 16.95
CA SER A 468 -25.34 -12.22 17.82
C SER A 468 -25.50 -13.56 17.12
N ASP A 469 -25.89 -13.57 15.85
CA ASP A 469 -26.04 -14.81 15.08
C ASP A 469 -24.69 -15.54 14.95
N ILE A 470 -23.60 -14.80 14.68
CA ILE A 470 -22.23 -15.36 14.60
C ILE A 470 -21.75 -15.87 15.94
N ALA A 471 -22.04 -15.14 17.03
CA ALA A 471 -21.70 -15.59 18.38
C ALA A 471 -22.38 -16.94 18.72
N VAL A 472 -23.64 -17.13 18.31
CA VAL A 472 -24.34 -18.40 18.49
C VAL A 472 -23.74 -19.50 17.61
N GLU A 473 -23.34 -19.20 16.38
CA GLU A 473 -22.63 -20.17 15.53
C GLU A 473 -21.31 -20.63 16.17
N GLU A 474 -20.51 -19.71 16.71
CA GLU A 474 -19.24 -19.99 17.40
C GLU A 474 -19.46 -20.84 18.67
N GLU A 475 -20.48 -20.52 19.49
CA GLU A 475 -20.85 -21.31 20.68
C GLU A 475 -21.20 -22.76 20.32
N ASN A 476 -21.96 -22.97 19.24
CA ASN A 476 -22.34 -24.33 18.81
C ASN A 476 -21.15 -25.13 18.25
N GLU A 477 -20.15 -24.48 17.66
CA GLU A 477 -18.93 -25.15 17.17
C GLU A 477 -18.04 -25.65 18.33
N GLU A 478 -18.04 -24.97 19.48
CA GLU A 478 -17.33 -25.42 20.69
C GLU A 478 -18.00 -26.65 21.37
N GLU A 479 -19.33 -26.80 21.25
CA GLU A 479 -20.06 -27.93 21.84
C GLU A 479 -19.93 -29.26 21.06
N GLU A 480 -19.62 -29.22 19.75
CA GLU A 480 -19.47 -30.43 18.94
C GLU A 480 -18.10 -31.10 19.15
N PRO A 481 -18.02 -32.35 19.66
CA PRO A 481 -16.75 -33.05 19.76
C PRO A 481 -16.19 -33.32 18.35
N ALA A 482 -14.98 -32.82 18.07
CA ALA A 482 -14.31 -32.92 16.78
C ALA A 482 -14.37 -34.34 16.15
N GLU A 483 -15.34 -34.59 15.27
CA GLU A 483 -15.50 -35.87 14.58
C GLU A 483 -14.54 -36.04 13.38
N ASN A 484 -13.76 -35.02 13.01
CA ASN A 484 -12.82 -35.09 11.88
C ASN A 484 -11.45 -34.43 12.18
N PRO A 485 -10.35 -35.21 12.29
CA PRO A 485 -9.00 -34.67 12.50
C PRO A 485 -8.39 -33.97 11.27
N SER A 486 -9.14 -33.79 10.18
CA SER A 486 -8.62 -33.22 8.92
C SER A 486 -8.90 -31.73 8.71
N LYS A 487 -9.64 -31.07 9.62
CA LYS A 487 -9.72 -29.62 9.70
C LYS A 487 -8.85 -29.17 10.86
N SER A 488 -7.54 -29.02 10.62
CA SER A 488 -6.69 -28.27 11.55
C SER A 488 -7.16 -26.81 11.56
N PRO A 489 -7.41 -26.18 12.72
CA PRO A 489 -7.65 -24.74 12.75
C PRO A 489 -6.39 -24.04 12.23
N THR A 490 -6.54 -23.21 11.21
CA THR A 490 -5.47 -22.33 10.72
C THR A 490 -5.22 -21.14 11.65
N VAL A 491 -6.08 -20.95 12.64
CA VAL A 491 -6.07 -19.85 13.61
C VAL A 491 -5.53 -20.36 14.94
N PRO A 492 -4.56 -19.68 15.58
CA PRO A 492 -4.16 -20.04 16.94
C PRO A 492 -5.35 -19.84 17.89
N GLU A 493 -5.81 -20.91 18.56
CA GLU A 493 -6.84 -20.83 19.59
C GLU A 493 -6.38 -19.90 20.72
N THR A 494 -7.20 -18.88 21.00
CA THR A 494 -7.11 -18.11 22.24
C THR A 494 -7.85 -18.91 23.31
N ASP A 495 -7.18 -19.88 23.95
CA ASP A 495 -7.76 -20.78 24.97
C ASP A 495 -8.35 -19.97 26.16
N LEU A 496 -9.66 -19.73 26.12
CA LEU A 496 -10.42 -19.17 27.24
C LEU A 496 -10.97 -20.31 28.13
N PRO A 497 -11.15 -20.05 29.43
CA PRO A 497 -11.72 -21.04 30.34
C PRO A 497 -13.23 -21.19 30.15
N ASP A 498 -13.71 -22.43 30.20
CA ASP A 498 -15.14 -22.78 30.15
C ASP A 498 -15.98 -22.02 31.19
N GLY A 499 -17.06 -21.42 30.69
CA GLY A 499 -18.02 -20.59 31.41
C GLY A 499 -19.24 -21.33 31.94
N GLU A 500 -19.38 -22.64 31.72
CA GLU A 500 -20.53 -23.41 32.19
C GLU A 500 -20.81 -23.19 33.69
N GLY A 501 -22.08 -22.92 34.00
CA GLY A 501 -22.54 -22.68 35.37
C GLY A 501 -22.05 -21.38 35.99
N ARG A 502 -21.42 -20.48 35.23
CA ARG A 502 -21.06 -19.13 35.68
C ARG A 502 -22.13 -18.13 35.33
N SER A 503 -22.40 -17.21 36.26
CA SER A 503 -23.25 -16.05 36.00
C SER A 503 -22.47 -14.76 36.17
N VAL A 504 -22.37 -13.99 35.09
CA VAL A 504 -21.61 -12.75 35.02
C VAL A 504 -22.52 -11.58 34.63
N LEU A 505 -22.38 -10.44 35.30
CA LEU A 505 -23.10 -9.22 34.94
C LEU A 505 -22.09 -8.16 34.49
N CYS A 506 -22.16 -7.79 33.21
CA CYS A 506 -21.33 -6.78 32.58
C CYS A 506 -22.03 -5.41 32.62
N ILE A 507 -21.36 -4.38 33.14
CA ILE A 507 -21.97 -3.05 33.34
C ILE A 507 -21.06 -1.94 32.81
N GLY A 508 -21.62 -0.99 32.08
CA GLY A 508 -20.91 0.23 31.69
C GLY A 508 -20.69 1.17 32.88
N GLY A 509 -19.48 1.73 33.02
CA GLY A 509 -19.10 2.50 34.20
C GLY A 509 -19.55 3.96 34.21
N ARG A 510 -19.53 4.63 33.06
CA ARG A 510 -19.69 6.10 32.95
C ARG A 510 -20.74 6.58 31.96
N GLY A 511 -20.83 5.98 30.78
CA GLY A 511 -21.69 6.46 29.67
C GLY A 511 -21.96 5.38 28.63
N GLY A 512 -22.71 5.73 27.58
CA GLY A 512 -23.16 4.76 26.56
C GLY A 512 -22.05 4.02 25.81
N LEU A 513 -20.86 4.62 25.64
CA LEU A 513 -19.72 3.91 25.05
C LEU A 513 -19.20 2.79 25.97
N ASP A 514 -19.23 3.00 27.29
CA ASP A 514 -18.88 1.95 28.26
C ASP A 514 -19.96 0.85 28.29
N ASP A 515 -21.24 1.20 28.03
CA ASP A 515 -22.33 0.23 27.92
C ASP A 515 -22.12 -0.69 26.70
N ALA A 516 -21.73 -0.12 25.55
CA ALA A 516 -21.39 -0.89 24.36
C ALA A 516 -20.18 -1.81 24.61
N ALA A 517 -19.13 -1.31 25.26
CA ALA A 517 -17.97 -2.12 25.64
C ALA A 517 -18.33 -3.26 26.62
N ALA A 518 -19.27 -3.01 27.55
CA ALA A 518 -19.80 -4.05 28.43
C ALA A 518 -20.65 -5.09 27.68
N ALA A 519 -21.36 -4.68 26.62
CA ALA A 519 -22.11 -5.60 25.76
C ALA A 519 -21.19 -6.51 24.95
N MET A 520 -20.11 -5.97 24.36
CA MET A 520 -19.07 -6.77 23.69
C MET A 520 -18.49 -7.84 24.61
N LEU A 521 -18.15 -7.48 25.86
CA LEU A 521 -17.66 -8.43 26.85
C LEU A 521 -18.73 -9.48 27.24
N SER A 522 -20.00 -9.08 27.37
CA SER A 522 -21.09 -10.03 27.68
C SER A 522 -21.22 -11.09 26.60
N GLN A 523 -21.17 -10.69 25.34
CA GLN A 523 -21.27 -11.61 24.21
C GLN A 523 -20.12 -12.61 24.18
N VAL A 524 -18.86 -12.18 24.43
CA VAL A 524 -17.71 -13.09 24.53
C VAL A 524 -17.88 -14.09 25.68
N LEU A 525 -18.47 -13.67 26.81
CA LEU A 525 -18.74 -14.58 27.92
C LEU A 525 -19.88 -15.57 27.60
N GLU A 526 -20.86 -15.17 26.80
CA GLU A 526 -21.96 -16.04 26.33
C GLU A 526 -21.41 -17.12 25.39
N VAL A 527 -20.56 -16.75 24.43
CA VAL A 527 -19.89 -17.72 23.53
C VAL A 527 -19.16 -18.82 24.30
N GLN A 528 -18.57 -18.49 25.45
CA GLN A 528 -17.85 -19.43 26.31
C GLN A 528 -18.78 -20.20 27.28
N GLY A 529 -20.10 -20.20 27.07
CA GLY A 529 -21.07 -20.97 27.86
C GLY A 529 -21.51 -20.35 29.19
N ALA A 530 -21.15 -19.10 29.48
CA ALA A 530 -21.58 -18.43 30.72
C ALA A 530 -22.95 -17.76 30.58
N VAL A 531 -23.73 -17.74 31.68
CA VAL A 531 -24.95 -16.93 31.78
C VAL A 531 -24.56 -15.47 32.02
N ALA A 532 -24.21 -14.77 30.95
CA ALA A 532 -23.88 -13.35 30.99
C ALA A 532 -25.09 -12.45 30.72
N ARG A 533 -25.06 -11.26 31.32
CA ARG A 533 -26.11 -10.23 31.21
C ARG A 533 -25.47 -8.87 31.16
N THR A 534 -26.14 -7.92 30.52
CA THR A 534 -25.71 -6.52 30.46
C THR A 534 -26.59 -5.62 31.33
N ALA A 535 -26.00 -4.53 31.84
CA ALA A 535 -26.74 -3.42 32.43
C ALA A 535 -26.11 -2.07 32.05
N SER A 536 -26.93 -1.02 32.05
CA SER A 536 -26.48 0.32 31.65
C SER A 536 -25.82 1.06 32.80
N HIS A 537 -24.89 1.97 32.47
CA HIS A 537 -24.32 2.94 33.41
C HIS A 537 -25.39 3.77 34.14
N SER A 538 -26.57 3.94 33.54
CA SER A 538 -27.69 4.66 34.15
C SER A 538 -28.29 3.89 35.35
N ASP A 539 -28.25 2.56 35.32
CA ASP A 539 -28.72 1.68 36.40
C ASP A 539 -27.84 1.78 37.65
N LEU A 540 -26.56 2.10 37.47
CA LEU A 540 -25.63 2.35 38.59
C LEU A 540 -25.92 3.67 39.31
N VAL A 541 -26.51 4.66 38.64
CA VAL A 541 -26.75 6.00 39.20
C VAL A 541 -28.09 6.09 39.93
N ALA A 542 -29.06 5.23 39.60
CA ALA A 542 -30.37 5.20 40.23
C ALA A 542 -30.26 5.12 41.78
N ARG A 543 -30.94 6.06 42.47
CA ARG A 543 -30.84 6.26 43.94
C ARG A 543 -31.66 5.25 44.77
N GLY A 544 -32.44 4.37 44.13
CA GLY A 544 -33.22 3.32 44.80
C GLY A 544 -32.41 2.03 45.06
N ALA A 545 -32.94 1.14 45.89
CA ALA A 545 -32.48 -0.26 45.94
C ALA A 545 -32.53 -0.82 44.51
N LEU A 546 -31.40 -1.40 44.09
CA LEU A 546 -31.01 -1.66 42.70
C LEU A 546 -32.10 -2.34 41.86
N ALA A 547 -32.36 -1.79 40.66
CA ALA A 547 -32.97 -2.52 39.55
C ALA A 547 -31.94 -3.45 38.83
N LEU A 548 -30.72 -3.54 39.35
CA LEU A 548 -29.70 -4.44 38.79
C LEU A 548 -30.04 -5.89 39.21
N PRO A 549 -30.07 -6.84 38.26
CA PRO A 549 -30.44 -8.23 38.49
C PRO A 549 -29.28 -8.98 39.17
N LEU A 550 -28.99 -8.70 40.43
CA LEU A 550 -27.89 -9.32 41.20
C LEU A 550 -28.25 -10.71 41.78
N GLU A 551 -29.50 -11.14 41.65
CA GLU A 551 -29.92 -12.49 42.04
C GLU A 551 -29.29 -13.52 41.10
N GLY A 552 -28.62 -14.52 41.66
CA GLY A 552 -27.92 -15.55 40.89
C GLY A 552 -26.58 -15.15 40.27
N VAL A 553 -26.18 -13.88 40.33
CA VAL A 553 -24.91 -13.40 39.74
C VAL A 553 -23.73 -13.61 40.68
N ASP A 554 -22.66 -14.24 40.20
CA ASP A 554 -21.45 -14.52 41.00
C ASP A 554 -20.34 -13.48 40.79
N THR A 555 -20.22 -12.99 39.56
CA THR A 555 -19.20 -12.00 39.18
C THR A 555 -19.85 -10.79 38.50
N VAL A 556 -19.48 -9.57 38.89
CA VAL A 556 -19.81 -8.33 38.17
C VAL A 556 -18.54 -7.76 37.56
N ILE A 557 -18.56 -7.42 36.28
CA ILE A 557 -17.46 -6.73 35.61
C ILE A 557 -17.95 -5.33 35.22
N VAL A 558 -17.24 -4.30 35.67
CA VAL A 558 -17.56 -2.91 35.32
C VAL A 558 -16.52 -2.36 34.35
N THR A 559 -16.97 -1.95 33.17
CA THR A 559 -16.10 -1.49 32.08
C THR A 559 -15.95 0.03 32.11
N PHE A 560 -14.72 0.50 31.98
CA PHE A 560 -14.40 1.93 31.84
C PHE A 560 -13.42 2.11 30.68
N LEU A 561 -13.84 2.77 29.61
CA LEU A 561 -12.96 3.15 28.49
C LEU A 561 -11.95 4.26 28.86
N ASN A 562 -11.94 4.72 30.11
CA ASN A 562 -11.14 5.85 30.57
C ASN A 562 -10.41 5.53 31.87
N GLY A 563 -9.08 5.55 31.85
CA GLY A 563 -8.23 5.31 33.01
C GLY A 563 -8.29 6.35 34.13
N ASN A 564 -8.86 7.54 33.90
CA ASN A 564 -9.09 8.54 34.96
C ASN A 564 -10.28 8.21 35.88
N SER A 565 -10.85 7.00 35.78
CA SER A 565 -12.06 6.60 36.49
C SER A 565 -11.81 6.00 37.88
N LYS A 566 -10.57 6.00 38.41
CA LYS A 566 -10.19 5.36 39.70
C LYS A 566 -11.13 5.66 40.87
N SER A 567 -11.50 6.94 41.07
CA SER A 567 -12.40 7.35 42.17
C SER A 567 -13.80 6.76 42.00
N ARG A 568 -14.33 6.80 40.77
CA ARG A 568 -15.67 6.29 40.43
C ARG A 568 -15.73 4.77 40.49
N ALA A 569 -14.72 4.10 39.94
CA ALA A 569 -14.54 2.65 40.05
C ALA A 569 -14.56 2.21 41.52
N ARG A 570 -13.76 2.84 42.39
CA ARG A 570 -13.77 2.55 43.84
C ARG A 570 -15.14 2.75 44.48
N GLN A 571 -15.89 3.80 44.11
CA GLN A 571 -17.24 4.03 44.64
C GLN A 571 -18.22 2.93 44.22
N ILE A 572 -18.18 2.52 42.95
CA ILE A 572 -19.05 1.47 42.41
C ILE A 572 -18.71 0.11 43.04
N VAL A 573 -17.43 -0.27 43.09
CA VAL A 573 -16.98 -1.53 43.71
C VAL A 573 -17.45 -1.62 45.17
N ARG A 574 -17.25 -0.56 45.96
CA ARG A 574 -17.71 -0.52 47.36
C ARG A 574 -19.22 -0.57 47.49
N ARG A 575 -19.96 0.02 46.53
CA ARG A 575 -21.43 -0.03 46.54
C ARG A 575 -21.93 -1.44 46.25
N LEU A 576 -21.38 -2.10 45.22
CA LEU A 576 -21.71 -3.48 44.84
C LEU A 576 -21.41 -4.46 45.97
N LYS A 577 -20.20 -4.41 46.54
CA LYS A 577 -19.81 -5.29 47.66
C LYS A 577 -20.58 -5.04 48.96
N ARG A 578 -21.15 -3.84 49.15
CA ARG A 578 -22.06 -3.58 50.28
C ARG A 578 -23.42 -4.24 50.12
N LEU A 579 -23.85 -4.47 48.88
CA LEU A 579 -25.13 -5.09 48.57
C LEU A 579 -25.04 -6.60 48.65
N LYS A 580 -23.97 -7.17 48.10
CA LYS A 580 -23.67 -8.60 48.17
C LYS A 580 -22.19 -8.79 48.55
N PRO A 581 -21.86 -9.04 49.82
CA PRO A 581 -20.47 -9.20 50.28
C PRO A 581 -19.71 -10.37 49.65
N SER A 582 -20.43 -11.40 49.18
CA SER A 582 -19.86 -12.56 48.49
C SER A 582 -19.63 -12.35 46.99
N LEU A 583 -19.94 -11.16 46.46
CA LEU A 583 -19.84 -10.86 45.04
C LEU A 583 -18.39 -10.56 44.63
N ARG A 584 -17.92 -11.21 43.56
CA ARG A 584 -16.67 -10.82 42.89
C ARG A 584 -16.94 -9.62 41.99
N VAL A 585 -16.08 -8.61 42.06
CA VAL A 585 -16.18 -7.39 41.26
C VAL A 585 -14.87 -7.16 40.52
N GLY A 586 -14.90 -7.33 39.21
CA GLY A 586 -13.83 -7.03 38.28
C GLY A 586 -14.00 -5.66 37.63
N ILE A 587 -12.88 -5.11 37.14
CA ILE A 587 -12.87 -3.83 36.41
C ILE A 587 -12.12 -4.03 35.10
N LEU A 588 -12.77 -3.72 33.97
CA LEU A 588 -12.15 -3.71 32.66
C LEU A 588 -11.77 -2.27 32.28
N ILE A 589 -10.48 -2.02 32.07
CA ILE A 589 -9.95 -0.76 31.54
C ILE A 589 -9.09 -1.11 30.34
N PRO A 590 -9.66 -1.14 29.12
CA PRO A 590 -8.91 -1.55 27.95
C PRO A 590 -7.74 -0.60 27.68
N THR A 591 -6.61 -1.18 27.30
CA THR A 591 -5.44 -0.42 26.85
C THR A 591 -5.19 -0.72 25.39
N ALA A 592 -5.31 0.28 24.54
CA ALA A 592 -4.94 0.21 23.13
C ALA A 592 -4.08 1.42 22.73
N ASN A 593 -3.36 1.29 21.62
CA ASN A 593 -2.66 2.40 20.95
C ASN A 593 -1.62 3.13 21.81
N GLY A 594 -0.86 2.39 22.64
CA GLY A 594 0.22 2.97 23.46
C GLY A 594 -0.25 3.94 24.56
N GLN A 595 -1.55 3.95 24.88
CA GLN A 595 -2.07 4.71 26.02
C GLN A 595 -1.75 4.00 27.34
N ASP A 596 -0.66 4.40 27.98
CA ASP A 596 -0.32 3.99 29.34
C ASP A 596 -1.18 4.76 30.35
N PHE A 597 -2.37 4.24 30.66
CA PHE A 597 -3.08 4.71 31.86
C PHE A 597 -2.25 4.35 33.12
N PRO A 598 -2.29 5.18 34.17
CA PRO A 598 -1.61 4.84 35.42
C PRO A 598 -2.11 3.48 35.92
N ARG A 599 -1.20 2.52 36.10
CA ARG A 599 -1.54 1.17 36.53
C ARG A 599 -2.26 1.24 37.89
N ILE A 600 -3.55 0.92 37.90
CA ILE A 600 -4.36 0.84 39.12
C ILE A 600 -4.18 -0.56 39.67
N GLU A 601 -3.79 -0.70 40.92
CA GLU A 601 -3.77 -2.02 41.55
C GLU A 601 -5.17 -2.38 42.08
N PRO A 602 -5.64 -3.63 41.94
CA PRO A 602 -6.98 -4.05 42.39
C PRO A 602 -7.26 -3.70 43.86
N LEU A 603 -6.24 -3.86 44.71
CA LEU A 603 -6.27 -3.55 46.14
C LEU A 603 -6.52 -2.07 46.46
N GLU A 604 -6.21 -1.15 45.56
CA GLU A 604 -6.43 0.28 45.77
C GLU A 604 -7.91 0.66 45.65
N ILE A 605 -8.70 -0.13 44.95
CA ILE A 605 -10.12 0.13 44.70
C ILE A 605 -11.05 -0.92 45.32
N ASP A 606 -10.49 -1.84 46.12
CA ASP A 606 -11.18 -2.97 46.74
C ASP A 606 -11.79 -3.95 45.70
N ALA A 607 -11.27 -3.98 44.46
CA ALA A 607 -11.70 -4.87 43.38
C ALA A 607 -10.98 -6.22 43.46
N ASP A 608 -11.59 -7.25 42.87
CA ASP A 608 -11.05 -8.61 42.83
C ASP A 608 -9.97 -8.76 41.78
N PHE A 609 -10.18 -8.15 40.61
CA PHE A 609 -9.21 -8.10 39.52
C PHE A 609 -9.41 -6.83 38.68
N ILE A 610 -8.39 -6.49 37.90
CA ILE A 610 -8.43 -5.45 36.88
C ILE A 610 -7.86 -6.05 35.60
N SER A 611 -8.57 -5.88 34.49
CA SER A 611 -8.20 -6.41 33.18
C SER A 611 -7.94 -5.28 32.20
N SER A 612 -6.97 -5.48 31.30
CA SER A 612 -6.60 -4.52 30.26
C SER A 612 -7.09 -4.88 28.86
N SER A 613 -7.76 -6.03 28.72
CA SER A 613 -8.37 -6.50 27.47
C SER A 613 -9.61 -7.34 27.78
N ILE A 614 -10.46 -7.56 26.79
CA ILE A 614 -11.62 -8.45 26.88
C ILE A 614 -11.16 -9.87 27.15
N THR A 615 -10.11 -10.37 26.47
CA THR A 615 -9.56 -11.71 26.72
C THR A 615 -9.23 -11.90 28.20
N GLN A 616 -8.51 -10.95 28.80
CA GLN A 616 -8.15 -11.02 30.22
C GLN A 616 -9.36 -10.83 31.15
N ALA A 617 -10.37 -10.07 30.73
CA ALA A 617 -11.61 -9.90 31.49
C ALA A 617 -12.45 -11.18 31.49
N ALA A 618 -12.53 -11.87 30.35
CA ALA A 618 -13.16 -13.18 30.21
C ALA A 618 -12.43 -14.22 31.06
N GLU A 619 -11.10 -14.32 30.92
CA GLU A 619 -10.27 -15.24 31.70
C GLU A 619 -10.50 -15.10 33.22
N PHE A 620 -10.40 -13.89 33.77
CA PHE A 620 -10.59 -13.65 35.20
C PHE A 620 -12.05 -13.73 35.66
N GLY A 621 -12.99 -13.36 34.79
CA GLY A 621 -14.42 -13.44 35.03
C GLY A 621 -14.90 -14.88 35.20
N LEU A 622 -14.42 -15.76 34.33
CA LEU A 622 -14.76 -17.19 34.29
C LEU A 622 -13.90 -18.03 35.24
N THR A 623 -12.66 -17.61 35.56
CA THR A 623 -11.83 -18.31 36.56
C THR A 623 -12.43 -18.19 37.98
N PRO A 624 -12.65 -19.29 38.72
CA PRO A 624 -13.23 -19.24 40.07
C PRO A 624 -12.19 -18.73 41.09
N SER A 625 -12.52 -17.69 41.86
CA SER A 625 -11.67 -17.22 42.97
C SER A 625 -12.48 -16.64 44.13
N ALA A 626 -11.89 -16.62 45.35
CA ALA A 626 -12.58 -16.08 46.53
C ALA A 626 -12.67 -14.54 46.48
N PRO A 627 -13.80 -13.93 46.88
CA PRO A 627 -14.00 -12.48 46.82
C PRO A 627 -13.17 -11.72 47.87
N VAL A 628 -12.58 -10.59 47.47
CA VAL A 628 -11.80 -9.67 48.28
C VAL A 628 -12.73 -8.82 49.15
N SER A 629 -12.54 -8.85 50.47
CA SER A 629 -13.35 -8.04 51.40
C SER A 629 -13.04 -6.54 51.32
N VAL A 630 -14.06 -5.69 51.40
CA VAL A 630 -13.89 -4.23 51.47
C VAL A 630 -13.23 -3.83 52.78
N LYS A 631 -12.18 -2.99 52.74
CA LYS A 631 -11.58 -2.41 53.95
C LYS A 631 -12.60 -1.55 54.70
N VAL A 632 -13.09 -2.05 55.84
CA VAL A 632 -14.01 -1.31 56.71
C VAL A 632 -13.23 -0.18 57.40
N VAL A 633 -13.39 1.05 56.92
CA VAL A 633 -12.92 2.23 57.66
C VAL A 633 -13.81 2.39 58.90
N ALA A 634 -13.28 2.08 60.08
CA ALA A 634 -13.98 2.25 61.35
C ALA A 634 -14.45 3.70 61.49
N ARG A 635 -15.76 3.95 61.34
CA ARG A 635 -16.34 5.27 61.63
C ARG A 635 -16.16 5.53 63.13
N LYS A 636 -15.34 6.52 63.49
CA LYS A 636 -15.43 7.15 64.81
C LYS A 636 -16.84 7.73 64.92
N ILE A 637 -17.66 7.09 65.75
CA ILE A 637 -19.07 7.39 65.97
C ILE A 637 -19.24 8.90 66.26
N ALA A 638 -20.21 9.52 65.58
CA ALA A 638 -20.55 10.92 65.74
C ALA A 638 -20.94 11.24 67.19
N ARG A 639 -20.46 12.38 67.72
CA ARG A 639 -20.92 12.94 68.99
C ARG A 639 -22.44 13.03 68.99
N LYS A 640 -23.08 12.36 69.95
CA LYS A 640 -24.51 12.42 70.25
C LYS A 640 -24.92 13.89 70.37
N ARG A 641 -25.73 14.40 69.45
CA ARG A 641 -26.29 15.77 69.50
C ARG A 641 -27.27 15.81 70.66
N SER A 642 -26.91 16.48 71.76
CA SER A 642 -27.84 16.80 72.85
C SER A 642 -28.88 17.79 72.33
N GLN A 643 -30.16 17.41 72.35
CA GLN A 643 -31.27 18.31 72.06
C GLN A 643 -31.30 19.45 73.10
N PRO A 644 -31.47 20.73 72.71
CA PRO A 644 -31.78 21.78 73.66
C PRO A 644 -33.23 21.63 74.12
N LYS A 645 -33.45 21.57 75.44
CA LYS A 645 -34.77 21.73 76.05
C LYS A 645 -35.31 23.12 75.68
N VAL A 646 -36.45 23.17 74.99
CA VAL A 646 -37.25 24.38 74.84
C VAL A 646 -37.85 24.70 76.21
N GLN A 647 -37.39 25.77 76.85
CA GLN A 647 -38.10 26.40 77.97
C GLN A 647 -39.18 27.30 77.37
N SER A 648 -40.43 26.95 77.61
CA SER A 648 -41.60 27.80 77.38
C SER A 648 -41.71 28.81 78.54
N GLU A 649 -41.24 30.03 78.35
CA GLU A 649 -41.72 31.16 79.15
C GLU A 649 -43.01 31.67 78.50
N VAL A 650 -44.12 31.42 79.18
CA VAL A 650 -45.43 32.02 78.92
C VAL A 650 -45.40 33.41 79.55
N SER A 651 -45.41 34.45 78.72
CA SER A 651 -45.72 35.82 79.15
C SER A 651 -47.23 35.95 79.37
N ALA A 652 -47.64 36.13 80.62
CA ALA A 652 -48.97 36.61 80.95
C ALA A 652 -48.95 38.15 80.99
N SER A 653 -49.74 38.78 80.12
CA SER A 653 -50.23 40.14 80.27
C SER A 653 -51.68 40.18 79.80
N ASP A 654 -52.53 40.67 80.72
CA ASP A 654 -53.98 40.88 80.72
C ASP A 654 -54.90 39.68 81.04
#